data_AF-A0A101GL68-F1
#
_entry.id   AF-A0A101GL68-F1
#
_cell.length_a   1.000
_cell.length_b   1.000
_cell.length_c   1.000
_cell.angle_alpha   90.00
_cell.angle_beta   90.00
_cell.angle_gamma   90.00
#
_symmetry.space_group_name_H-M   'P 1'
#
loop_
_entity.id
_entity.type
_entity.pdbx_description
1 polymer ?
#
loop_
_entity_poly.entity_id
_entity_poly.type
_entity_poly.pdbx_seq_one_letter_code
_entity_poly.pdbx_strand_id
1 'polypeptide(L)'
;MLINGEGVEVLTGSFQDIGEIGPGQSFPLTFRIRAPGEAGVYFPEVWVRVRDAANVRYPVPVNVNSAYALIKKPALRVERSVPASVDPGDPFNVTLTLYNEGGASASDISVSINATSGAITAGNSENYFIPELGAGEETVLNLSFETDTSAPLGLTPILVTIDYRSADLATFRQVATIGVPIVGRAEMGIASIRTEPSRITAGDPVDLTIRLENTGTADAESVRATVEGLSLPGTKEAFLGTIEPGNDGPAVFSLQASEAGEFDYTLTIQYADDYGAHTTRQALQVVVFLAWKSIQRGSRGTLALTIMIIALIFVNLVFLPSIISGVVETFNTQSIDFNFGNLVIEPREGTQYISDATGLQRRVERIPGITGTSSRIAAGATFFYRGRNAASTLYGIVPEDERSVTRIVEYMTEGEFLSNGDTDAIVMGTTLAGTEGEEAGGLPSLQGIGVGDSVEVAYPNGEIRTYRVKGIYETQSFSVDTAAFITSREMSGVLGLQDQASIILVKTEVNGREEYKTEILSYGIQEEVRTFQEKSGGFVDQAIQSFNIINAISTLVSLIIAIVVVFIVIFINTVNRRRQIGILKAIGIDQQIIINSYVLQVLFITTVGALAGIVLNAGVTTYLTAYPLAFPGGPVYPAVEASAILRSIASLFAVSVVAGYIPAWRIAREDILSAIRG
;
A
#
# COMPACT_ATOMS: atom_id res chain seq x y z
N MET A 1 -31.40 99.60 -59.41
CA MET A 1 -31.52 98.73 -58.22
C MET A 1 -30.14 98.25 -57.78
N LEU A 2 -29.89 98.09 -56.48
CA LEU A 2 -28.58 97.74 -55.90
C LEU A 2 -28.78 96.82 -54.70
N ILE A 3 -27.86 95.89 -54.43
CA ILE A 3 -27.89 95.06 -53.22
C ILE A 3 -26.75 95.48 -52.29
N ASN A 4 -27.05 95.69 -51.01
CA ASN A 4 -26.05 96.00 -49.99
C ASN A 4 -25.65 94.71 -49.26
N GLY A 5 -24.34 94.45 -49.20
CA GLY A 5 -23.77 93.20 -48.72
C GLY A 5 -23.56 93.15 -47.21
N GLU A 6 -24.60 93.38 -46.40
CA GLU A 6 -24.47 93.29 -44.93
C GLU A 6 -23.99 91.90 -44.49
N GLY A 7 -22.68 91.78 -44.22
CA GLY A 7 -22.02 90.54 -43.84
C GLY A 7 -21.75 89.54 -44.97
N VAL A 8 -22.11 89.85 -46.23
CA VAL A 8 -21.89 88.97 -47.39
C VAL A 8 -21.30 89.78 -48.55
N GLU A 9 -20.25 89.29 -49.19
CA GLU A 9 -19.61 90.03 -50.29
C GLU A 9 -20.47 89.94 -51.57
N VAL A 10 -20.91 91.08 -52.10
CA VAL A 10 -21.68 91.13 -53.35
C VAL A 10 -20.72 91.18 -54.53
N LEU A 11 -20.80 90.18 -55.41
CA LEU A 11 -19.87 90.00 -56.52
C LEU A 11 -20.34 90.60 -57.86
N THR A 12 -21.62 90.95 -58.00
CA THR A 12 -22.18 91.57 -59.22
C THR A 12 -22.74 92.96 -58.95
N GLY A 13 -22.48 93.91 -59.86
CA GLY A 13 -22.81 95.34 -59.71
C GLY A 13 -24.30 95.74 -59.86
N SER A 14 -24.56 97.04 -59.80
CA SER A 14 -25.88 97.69 -59.81
C SER A 14 -26.56 97.62 -61.18
N PHE A 15 -27.88 97.33 -61.21
CA PHE A 15 -28.69 97.52 -62.42
C PHE A 15 -29.14 98.98 -62.49
N GLN A 16 -28.59 99.79 -63.40
CA GLN A 16 -28.90 101.22 -63.44
C GLN A 16 -30.23 101.55 -64.13
N ASP A 17 -30.69 100.76 -65.10
CA ASP A 17 -31.96 101.02 -65.78
C ASP A 17 -32.65 99.70 -66.15
N ILE A 18 -33.92 99.57 -65.80
CA ILE A 18 -34.69 98.32 -65.92
C ILE A 18 -36.06 98.57 -66.60
N GLY A 19 -36.31 99.80 -67.06
CA GLY A 19 -37.56 100.18 -67.72
C GLY A 19 -38.77 100.29 -66.78
N GLU A 20 -39.96 100.37 -67.37
CA GLU A 20 -41.24 100.49 -66.66
C GLU A 20 -41.83 99.11 -66.33
N ILE A 21 -42.39 98.94 -65.14
CA ILE A 21 -43.15 97.75 -64.72
C ILE A 21 -44.62 98.11 -64.57
N GLY A 22 -45.51 97.43 -65.30
CA GLY A 22 -46.95 97.60 -65.20
C GLY A 22 -47.60 96.79 -64.07
N PRO A 23 -48.88 97.06 -63.72
CA PRO A 23 -49.60 96.31 -62.68
C PRO A 23 -49.65 94.81 -62.97
N GLY A 24 -49.25 93.97 -62.01
CA GLY A 24 -49.24 92.50 -62.13
C GLY A 24 -48.01 91.91 -62.84
N GLN A 25 -47.10 92.74 -63.37
CA GLN A 25 -45.83 92.27 -63.94
C GLN A 25 -44.77 92.10 -62.84
N SER A 26 -43.90 91.11 -63.00
CA SER A 26 -42.74 90.89 -62.14
C SER A 26 -41.46 90.82 -62.98
N PHE A 27 -40.36 91.31 -62.43
CA PHE A 27 -39.05 91.28 -63.09
C PHE A 27 -38.04 90.61 -62.15
N PRO A 28 -37.38 89.52 -62.59
CA PRO A 28 -36.42 88.81 -61.74
C PRO A 28 -35.11 89.59 -61.65
N LEU A 29 -34.61 89.78 -60.42
CA LEU A 29 -33.28 90.32 -60.16
C LEU A 29 -32.39 89.20 -59.67
N THR A 30 -31.21 89.07 -60.28
CA THR A 30 -30.23 88.07 -59.87
C THR A 30 -28.95 88.78 -59.45
N PHE A 31 -28.55 88.55 -58.20
CA PHE A 31 -27.29 89.02 -57.66
C PHE A 31 -26.42 87.82 -57.32
N ARG A 32 -25.14 87.87 -57.68
CA ARG A 32 -24.14 86.89 -57.28
C ARG A 32 -23.48 87.41 -56.01
N ILE A 33 -23.48 86.60 -54.97
CA ILE A 33 -22.91 86.92 -53.66
C ILE A 33 -21.94 85.81 -53.24
N ARG A 34 -20.97 86.13 -52.39
CA ARG A 34 -20.05 85.18 -51.76
C ARG A 34 -20.28 85.17 -50.27
N ALA A 35 -20.63 83.99 -49.77
CA ALA A 35 -20.81 83.73 -48.34
C ALA A 35 -19.51 84.00 -47.55
N PRO A 36 -19.59 84.59 -46.34
CA PRO A 36 -18.46 84.69 -45.43
C PRO A 36 -18.04 83.31 -44.89
N GLY A 37 -16.81 83.21 -44.36
CA GLY A 37 -16.27 81.95 -43.83
C GLY A 37 -16.87 81.49 -42.51
N GLU A 38 -17.69 82.32 -41.85
CA GLU A 38 -18.35 82.00 -40.59
C GLU A 38 -19.80 81.56 -40.82
N ALA A 39 -20.20 80.46 -40.18
CA ALA A 39 -21.54 79.91 -40.29
C ALA A 39 -22.57 80.83 -39.59
N GLY A 40 -23.70 81.09 -40.25
CA GLY A 40 -24.72 82.01 -39.77
C GLY A 40 -25.75 82.39 -40.83
N VAL A 41 -26.79 83.11 -40.40
CA VAL A 41 -27.82 83.67 -41.30
C VAL A 41 -27.54 85.17 -41.49
N TYR A 42 -27.33 85.57 -42.73
CA TYR A 42 -27.02 86.95 -43.12
C TYR A 42 -28.18 87.55 -43.90
N PHE A 43 -28.38 88.88 -43.83
CA PHE A 43 -29.53 89.57 -44.41
C PHE A 43 -29.11 90.71 -45.35
N PRO A 44 -28.52 90.42 -46.52
CA PRO A 44 -28.28 91.46 -47.52
C PRO A 44 -29.57 92.14 -47.96
N GLU A 45 -29.55 93.46 -48.12
CA GLU A 45 -30.71 94.25 -48.49
C GLU A 45 -30.74 94.58 -49.99
N VAL A 46 -31.85 94.27 -50.65
CA VAL A 46 -32.10 94.70 -52.04
C VAL A 46 -32.81 96.04 -52.04
N TRP A 47 -32.20 97.02 -52.70
CA TRP A 47 -32.70 98.39 -52.80
C TRP A 47 -33.23 98.66 -54.21
N VAL A 48 -34.52 98.97 -54.28
CA VAL A 48 -35.24 99.32 -55.48
C VAL A 48 -35.65 100.78 -55.44
N ARG A 49 -35.17 101.56 -56.41
CA ARG A 49 -35.62 102.95 -56.60
C ARG A 49 -36.56 103.02 -57.79
N VAL A 50 -37.66 103.74 -57.62
CA VAL A 50 -38.70 103.93 -58.64
C VAL A 50 -38.91 105.44 -58.82
N ARG A 51 -39.02 105.90 -60.08
CA ARG A 51 -39.33 107.31 -60.38
C ARG A 51 -40.84 107.51 -60.15
N ASP A 52 -41.20 108.51 -59.35
CA ASP A 52 -42.59 108.88 -58.98
C ASP A 52 -43.33 107.91 -58.01
N ALA A 53 -42.60 107.06 -57.28
CA ALA A 53 -43.14 106.24 -56.18
C ALA A 53 -42.14 106.10 -55.01
N ALA A 54 -42.57 105.49 -53.90
CA ALA A 54 -41.71 105.23 -52.76
C ALA A 54 -40.65 104.17 -53.09
N ASN A 55 -39.39 104.44 -52.74
CA ASN A 55 -38.30 103.48 -52.87
C ASN A 55 -38.51 102.31 -51.89
N VAL A 56 -38.21 101.09 -52.33
CA VAL A 56 -38.37 99.86 -51.54
C VAL A 56 -37.01 99.30 -51.15
N ARG A 57 -36.87 98.89 -49.89
CA ARG A 57 -35.74 98.09 -49.41
C ARG A 57 -36.26 96.79 -48.83
N TYR A 58 -35.63 95.68 -49.17
CA TYR A 58 -36.07 94.37 -48.73
C TYR A 58 -34.88 93.48 -48.33
N PRO A 59 -34.78 93.04 -47.07
CA PRO A 59 -33.74 92.12 -46.63
C PRO A 59 -34.02 90.70 -47.14
N VAL A 60 -32.99 90.03 -47.67
CA VAL A 60 -33.08 88.65 -48.19
C VAL A 60 -32.22 87.74 -47.31
N PRO A 61 -32.79 86.78 -46.56
CA PRO A 61 -32.01 85.88 -45.72
C PRO A 61 -31.15 84.91 -46.55
N VAL A 62 -29.88 84.77 -46.18
CA VAL A 62 -28.90 83.85 -46.76
C VAL A 62 -28.28 83.03 -45.64
N ASN A 63 -28.44 81.71 -45.69
CA ASN A 63 -27.92 80.80 -44.66
C ASN A 63 -26.61 80.14 -45.12
N VAL A 64 -25.58 80.17 -44.26
CA VAL A 64 -24.24 79.61 -44.53
C VAL A 64 -23.92 78.57 -43.46
N ASN A 65 -23.69 77.31 -43.87
CA ASN A 65 -23.38 76.18 -42.97
C ASN A 65 -21.90 75.74 -43.08
N SER A 66 -21.34 75.18 -41.99
CA SER A 66 -19.98 74.62 -41.96
C SER A 66 -19.91 73.17 -42.48
N ALA A 67 -18.76 72.81 -43.08
CA ALA A 67 -18.52 71.48 -43.63
C ALA A 67 -18.16 70.46 -42.52
N TYR A 68 -18.78 69.28 -42.57
CA TYR A 68 -18.71 68.16 -41.61
C TYR A 68 -17.28 67.77 -41.20
N ALA A 69 -17.00 67.71 -39.90
CA ALA A 69 -15.89 66.96 -39.34
C ALA A 69 -16.19 65.45 -39.41
N LEU A 70 -15.23 64.63 -39.86
CA LEU A 70 -15.30 63.17 -39.73
C LEU A 70 -15.24 62.81 -38.24
N ILE A 71 -16.40 62.62 -37.62
CA ILE A 71 -16.49 62.10 -36.25
C ILE A 71 -16.14 60.62 -36.30
N LYS A 72 -14.95 60.26 -35.79
CA LYS A 72 -14.57 58.85 -35.56
C LYS A 72 -15.54 58.26 -34.52
N LYS A 73 -16.04 57.05 -34.76
CA LYS A 73 -16.99 56.37 -33.88
C LYS A 73 -16.30 55.23 -33.10
N PRO A 74 -16.69 54.96 -31.84
CA PRO A 74 -16.32 53.73 -31.15
C PRO A 74 -16.99 52.53 -31.81
N ALA A 75 -16.34 51.37 -31.73
CA ALA A 75 -16.89 50.10 -32.23
C ALA A 75 -16.32 48.95 -31.39
N LEU A 76 -17.17 48.27 -30.62
CA LEU A 76 -16.74 47.19 -29.75
C LEU A 76 -16.88 45.83 -30.45
N ARG A 77 -15.76 45.10 -30.53
CA ARG A 77 -15.72 43.69 -30.93
C ARG A 77 -15.70 42.83 -29.67
N VAL A 78 -16.48 41.76 -29.68
CA VAL A 78 -16.60 40.82 -28.56
C VAL A 78 -15.94 39.51 -28.96
N GLU A 79 -14.89 39.12 -28.26
CA GLU A 79 -14.34 37.78 -28.32
C GLU A 79 -14.81 36.97 -27.11
N ARG A 80 -15.04 35.68 -27.33
CA ARG A 80 -15.55 34.75 -26.32
C ARG A 80 -14.69 33.49 -26.31
N SER A 81 -14.26 33.10 -25.13
CA SER A 81 -13.63 31.81 -24.88
C SER A 81 -14.55 30.99 -24.00
N VAL A 82 -15.10 29.92 -24.56
CA VAL A 82 -16.05 29.01 -23.90
C VAL A 82 -15.38 27.63 -23.78
N PRO A 83 -15.64 26.87 -22.69
CA PRO A 83 -15.19 25.48 -22.59
C PRO A 83 -15.68 24.62 -23.75
N ALA A 84 -14.94 23.56 -24.06
CA ALA A 84 -15.26 22.64 -25.15
C ALA A 84 -16.55 21.83 -24.90
N SER A 85 -16.79 21.47 -23.63
CA SER A 85 -18.03 20.88 -23.13
C SER A 85 -18.21 21.28 -21.66
N VAL A 86 -19.46 21.26 -21.18
CA VAL A 86 -19.81 21.49 -19.79
C VAL A 86 -20.77 20.38 -19.37
N ASP A 87 -20.45 19.69 -18.27
CA ASP A 87 -21.33 18.66 -17.70
C ASP A 87 -22.47 19.32 -16.91
N PRO A 88 -23.72 18.82 -16.99
CA PRO A 88 -24.82 19.30 -16.17
C PRO A 88 -24.52 19.20 -14.66
N GLY A 89 -24.73 20.28 -13.92
CA GLY A 89 -24.43 20.37 -12.49
C GLY A 89 -23.06 20.95 -12.16
N ASP A 90 -22.14 21.02 -13.13
CA ASP A 90 -20.78 21.54 -12.91
C ASP A 90 -20.69 23.06 -13.16
N PRO A 91 -19.86 23.78 -12.39
CA PRO A 91 -19.57 25.17 -12.65
C PRO A 91 -18.60 25.32 -13.82
N PHE A 92 -18.75 26.39 -14.59
CA PHE A 92 -17.87 26.69 -15.72
C PHE A 92 -17.60 28.19 -15.86
N ASN A 93 -16.46 28.50 -16.48
CA ASN A 93 -16.01 29.88 -16.69
C ASN A 93 -16.03 30.24 -18.18
N VAL A 94 -16.46 31.47 -18.48
CA VAL A 94 -16.39 32.05 -19.81
C VAL A 94 -15.61 33.34 -19.73
N THR A 95 -14.64 33.50 -20.63
CA THR A 95 -13.90 34.76 -20.75
C THR A 95 -14.46 35.56 -21.91
N LEU A 96 -14.87 36.80 -21.62
CA LEU A 96 -15.38 37.75 -22.60
C LEU A 96 -14.40 38.91 -22.73
N THR A 97 -13.79 39.06 -23.90
CA THR A 97 -12.84 40.14 -24.18
C THR A 97 -13.54 41.17 -25.06
N LEU A 98 -13.63 42.40 -24.57
CA LEU A 98 -14.13 43.55 -25.32
C LEU A 98 -12.95 44.31 -25.90
N TYR A 99 -12.91 44.45 -27.21
CA TYR A 99 -11.88 45.20 -27.92
C TYR A 99 -12.52 46.39 -28.64
N ASN A 100 -12.00 47.60 -28.44
CA ASN A 100 -12.48 48.76 -29.18
C ASN A 100 -11.71 48.94 -30.51
N GLU A 101 -12.29 48.46 -31.61
CA GLU A 101 -11.76 48.64 -32.97
C GLU A 101 -12.11 50.01 -33.57
N GLY A 102 -12.92 50.79 -32.85
CA GLY A 102 -13.33 52.13 -33.27
C GLY A 102 -12.20 53.15 -33.21
N GLY A 103 -12.39 54.25 -33.94
CA GLY A 103 -11.42 55.36 -33.97
C GLY A 103 -11.56 56.36 -32.81
N ALA A 104 -12.45 56.09 -31.85
CA ALA A 104 -12.76 56.94 -30.69
C ALA A 104 -13.04 56.07 -29.45
N SER A 105 -12.88 56.64 -28.24
CA SER A 105 -13.18 55.95 -26.97
C SER A 105 -14.67 55.62 -26.85
N ALA A 106 -14.96 54.47 -26.24
CA ALA A 106 -16.29 54.12 -25.75
C ALA A 106 -16.36 54.40 -24.25
N SER A 107 -17.37 55.13 -23.80
CA SER A 107 -17.57 55.48 -22.38
C SER A 107 -18.89 54.92 -21.85
N ASP A 108 -19.03 54.83 -20.52
CA ASP A 108 -20.22 54.29 -19.84
C ASP A 108 -20.61 52.88 -20.34
N ILE A 109 -19.62 51.99 -20.50
CA ILE A 109 -19.87 50.65 -21.02
C ILE A 109 -20.51 49.81 -19.92
N SER A 110 -21.71 49.31 -20.18
CA SER A 110 -22.46 48.41 -19.30
C SER A 110 -22.66 47.07 -19.99
N VAL A 111 -22.15 46.00 -19.39
CA VAL A 111 -22.31 44.62 -19.85
C VAL A 111 -23.30 43.92 -18.92
N SER A 112 -24.45 43.54 -19.45
CA SER A 112 -25.51 42.84 -18.74
C SER A 112 -25.68 41.43 -19.29
N ILE A 113 -25.57 40.44 -18.41
CA ILE A 113 -25.71 39.03 -18.71
C ILE A 113 -27.14 38.63 -18.41
N ASN A 114 -27.87 38.18 -19.43
CA ASN A 114 -29.21 37.70 -19.29
C ASN A 114 -29.21 36.19 -19.52
N ALA A 115 -29.21 35.42 -18.43
CA ALA A 115 -29.32 33.98 -18.48
C ALA A 115 -30.77 33.59 -18.81
N THR A 116 -31.04 33.38 -20.11
CA THR A 116 -32.40 33.21 -20.64
C THR A 116 -33.05 31.86 -20.36
N SER A 117 -32.30 30.86 -19.89
CA SER A 117 -32.81 29.53 -19.58
C SER A 117 -32.51 29.21 -18.13
N GLY A 118 -33.50 28.80 -17.34
CA GLY A 118 -33.29 28.33 -15.95
C GLY A 118 -32.31 27.16 -15.79
N ALA A 119 -31.72 26.68 -16.88
CA ALA A 119 -30.66 25.67 -16.94
C ALA A 119 -29.25 26.21 -16.65
N ILE A 120 -28.99 27.52 -16.82
CA ILE A 120 -27.67 28.14 -16.52
C ILE A 120 -27.92 29.36 -15.65
N THR A 121 -27.20 29.46 -14.53
CA THR A 121 -27.28 30.60 -13.61
C THR A 121 -25.92 31.28 -13.52
N ALA A 122 -25.90 32.61 -13.36
CA ALA A 122 -24.66 33.35 -13.13
C ALA A 122 -24.14 33.08 -11.71
N GLY A 123 -22.88 32.65 -11.61
CA GLY A 123 -22.20 32.42 -10.33
C GLY A 123 -21.55 33.68 -9.74
N ASN A 124 -21.39 34.74 -10.55
CA ASN A 124 -20.86 36.04 -10.12
C ASN A 124 -21.76 37.20 -10.58
N SER A 125 -21.22 38.40 -10.81
CA SER A 125 -22.04 39.57 -11.16
C SER A 125 -22.71 39.38 -12.52
N GLU A 126 -23.99 39.74 -12.62
CA GLU A 126 -24.73 39.78 -13.90
C GLU A 126 -24.52 41.10 -14.64
N ASN A 127 -24.03 42.14 -13.96
CA ASN A 127 -23.79 43.45 -14.55
C ASN A 127 -22.36 43.92 -14.27
N TYR A 128 -21.66 44.35 -15.33
CA TYR A 128 -20.30 44.90 -15.25
C TYR A 128 -20.27 46.29 -15.84
N PHE A 129 -19.56 47.20 -15.18
CA PHE A 129 -19.39 48.57 -15.62
C PHE A 129 -17.92 48.84 -15.93
N ILE A 130 -17.65 49.32 -17.14
CA ILE A 130 -16.33 49.76 -17.59
C ILE A 130 -16.44 51.26 -17.91
N PRO A 131 -15.75 52.13 -17.13
CA PRO A 131 -15.92 53.58 -17.26
C PRO A 131 -15.58 54.12 -18.65
N GLU A 132 -14.45 53.69 -19.21
CA GLU A 132 -13.97 54.08 -20.52
C GLU A 132 -13.09 52.97 -21.11
N LEU A 133 -13.15 52.79 -22.43
CA LEU A 133 -12.27 51.93 -23.21
C LEU A 133 -11.77 52.71 -24.42
N GLY A 134 -10.47 53.04 -24.44
CA GLY A 134 -9.82 53.81 -25.49
C GLY A 134 -9.79 53.09 -26.84
N ALA A 135 -9.46 53.82 -27.91
CA ALA A 135 -9.31 53.24 -29.23
C ALA A 135 -8.11 52.26 -29.27
N GLY A 136 -8.35 51.01 -29.66
CA GLY A 136 -7.35 49.94 -29.67
C GLY A 136 -7.07 49.28 -28.31
N GLU A 137 -7.79 49.68 -27.25
CA GLU A 137 -7.70 49.04 -25.94
C GLU A 137 -8.66 47.84 -25.82
N GLU A 138 -8.32 46.93 -24.92
CA GLU A 138 -9.13 45.77 -24.58
C GLU A 138 -9.35 45.65 -23.08
N THR A 139 -10.47 45.03 -22.71
CA THR A 139 -10.75 44.65 -21.33
C THR A 139 -11.33 43.24 -21.29
N VAL A 140 -10.95 42.50 -20.25
CA VAL A 140 -11.31 41.09 -20.08
C VAL A 140 -12.27 40.95 -18.90
N LEU A 141 -13.41 40.30 -19.15
CA LEU A 141 -14.39 39.95 -18.14
C LEU A 141 -14.38 38.44 -17.94
N ASN A 142 -14.15 38.00 -16.71
CA ASN A 142 -14.22 36.60 -16.33
C ASN A 142 -15.57 36.30 -15.69
N LEU A 143 -16.39 35.56 -16.42
CA LEU A 143 -17.75 35.22 -16.06
C LEU A 143 -17.77 33.80 -15.52
N SER A 144 -18.43 33.58 -14.38
CA SER A 144 -18.63 32.26 -13.79
C SER A 144 -20.10 31.90 -13.88
N PHE A 145 -20.38 30.67 -14.25
CA PHE A 145 -21.74 30.14 -14.39
C PHE A 145 -21.86 28.78 -13.70
N GLU A 146 -23.06 28.46 -13.27
CA GLU A 146 -23.44 27.14 -12.76
C GLU A 146 -24.52 26.55 -13.67
N THR A 147 -24.40 25.27 -14.00
CA THR A 147 -25.41 24.54 -14.77
C THR A 147 -26.32 23.74 -13.85
N ASP A 148 -27.61 23.67 -14.15
CA ASP A 148 -28.53 22.78 -13.44
C ASP A 148 -28.24 21.32 -13.83
N THR A 149 -28.40 20.39 -12.89
CA THR A 149 -28.31 18.94 -13.14
C THR A 149 -29.31 18.43 -14.19
N SER A 150 -30.40 19.15 -14.42
CA SER A 150 -31.45 18.88 -15.41
C SER A 150 -31.35 19.77 -16.65
N ALA A 151 -30.21 20.45 -16.85
CA ALA A 151 -29.98 21.30 -18.01
C ALA A 151 -30.15 20.50 -19.32
N PRO A 152 -30.86 21.04 -20.33
CA PRO A 152 -31.03 20.37 -21.60
C PRO A 152 -29.67 20.23 -22.30
N LEU A 153 -29.39 19.03 -22.79
CA LEU A 153 -28.17 18.73 -23.53
C LEU A 153 -28.16 19.47 -24.88
N GLY A 154 -26.96 19.85 -25.33
CA GLY A 154 -26.73 20.61 -26.56
C GLY A 154 -26.28 22.05 -26.33
N LEU A 155 -26.39 22.89 -27.38
CA LEU A 155 -25.93 24.28 -27.34
C LEU A 155 -26.96 25.19 -26.66
N THR A 156 -26.70 25.54 -25.39
CA THR A 156 -27.54 26.47 -24.62
C THR A 156 -27.02 27.91 -24.74
N PRO A 157 -27.82 28.87 -25.24
CA PRO A 157 -27.37 30.25 -25.44
C PRO A 157 -27.48 31.10 -24.18
N ILE A 158 -26.43 31.87 -23.87
CA ILE A 158 -26.41 32.96 -22.90
C ILE A 158 -26.38 34.28 -23.67
N LEU A 159 -27.31 35.20 -23.38
CA LEU A 159 -27.37 36.50 -24.02
C LEU A 159 -26.58 37.52 -23.21
N VAL A 160 -25.68 38.25 -23.86
CA VAL A 160 -24.91 39.34 -23.28
C VAL A 160 -25.27 40.63 -24.00
N THR A 161 -25.83 41.60 -23.27
CA THR A 161 -26.16 42.92 -23.79
C THR A 161 -25.09 43.90 -23.37
N ILE A 162 -24.54 44.63 -24.34
CA ILE A 162 -23.48 45.62 -24.14
C ILE A 162 -24.04 46.96 -24.59
N ASP A 163 -24.21 47.87 -23.65
CA ASP A 163 -24.59 49.26 -23.89
C ASP A 163 -23.36 50.14 -23.70
N TYR A 164 -23.08 51.06 -24.63
CA TYR A 164 -21.95 51.99 -24.55
C TYR A 164 -22.27 53.32 -25.21
N ARG A 165 -21.49 54.36 -24.90
CA ARG A 165 -21.65 55.70 -25.44
C ARG A 165 -20.43 56.17 -26.21
N SER A 166 -20.65 57.00 -27.22
CA SER A 166 -19.61 57.79 -27.89
C SER A 166 -19.44 59.17 -27.27
N ALA A 167 -18.38 59.86 -27.68
CA ALA A 167 -18.02 61.19 -27.18
C ALA A 167 -19.10 62.28 -27.42
N ASP A 168 -20.01 62.10 -28.37
CA ASP A 168 -21.17 62.95 -28.64
C ASP A 168 -22.44 62.54 -27.85
N LEU A 169 -22.27 61.66 -26.86
CA LEU A 169 -23.33 61.08 -26.01
C LEU A 169 -24.33 60.20 -26.77
N ALA A 170 -24.06 59.81 -28.02
CA ALA A 170 -24.89 58.82 -28.72
C ALA A 170 -24.72 57.44 -28.06
N THR A 171 -25.84 56.77 -27.79
CA THR A 171 -25.88 55.45 -27.16
C THR A 171 -25.94 54.35 -28.20
N PHE A 172 -25.14 53.30 -28.02
CA PHE A 172 -25.11 52.10 -28.83
C PHE A 172 -25.45 50.89 -27.97
N ARG A 173 -26.19 49.95 -28.55
CA ARG A 173 -26.52 48.66 -27.94
C ARG A 173 -26.09 47.54 -28.87
N GLN A 174 -25.39 46.56 -28.31
CA GLN A 174 -24.95 45.36 -29.01
C GLN A 174 -25.38 44.14 -28.18
N VAL A 175 -25.84 43.09 -28.87
CA VAL A 175 -26.17 41.82 -28.22
C VAL A 175 -25.23 40.76 -28.78
N ALA A 176 -24.56 40.05 -27.88
CA ALA A 176 -23.73 38.89 -28.19
C ALA A 176 -24.38 37.64 -27.60
N THR A 177 -24.34 36.55 -28.34
CA THR A 177 -24.82 35.24 -27.85
C THR A 177 -23.62 34.36 -27.58
N ILE A 178 -23.54 33.75 -26.41
CA ILE A 178 -22.53 32.75 -26.02
C ILE A 178 -23.22 31.38 -26.05
N GLY A 179 -22.84 30.51 -26.98
CA GLY A 179 -23.37 29.14 -27.01
C GLY A 179 -22.51 28.27 -26.11
N VAL A 180 -23.11 27.69 -25.07
CA VAL A 180 -22.45 26.77 -24.15
C VAL A 180 -22.84 25.34 -24.54
N PRO A 181 -21.89 24.50 -24.97
CA PRO A 181 -22.15 23.10 -25.26
C PRO A 181 -22.29 22.32 -23.95
N ILE A 182 -23.53 22.06 -23.54
CA ILE A 182 -23.83 21.19 -22.41
C ILE A 182 -23.86 19.75 -22.93
N VAL A 183 -23.00 18.91 -22.39
CA VAL A 183 -22.84 17.52 -22.81
C VAL A 183 -23.04 16.65 -21.58
N GLY A 184 -23.93 15.67 -21.66
CA GLY A 184 -24.20 14.79 -20.53
C GLY A 184 -23.33 13.54 -20.61
N ARG A 185 -23.19 12.85 -19.48
CA ARG A 185 -22.56 11.53 -19.41
C ARG A 185 -23.57 10.50 -18.95
N ALA A 186 -23.57 9.33 -19.56
CA ALA A 186 -24.35 8.21 -19.07
C ALA A 186 -23.57 7.49 -17.96
N GLU A 187 -24.25 7.06 -16.90
CA GLU A 187 -23.63 6.29 -15.82
C GLU A 187 -24.46 5.04 -15.55
N MET A 188 -23.92 3.88 -15.92
CA MET A 188 -24.65 2.61 -15.80
C MET A 188 -24.44 1.95 -14.43
N GLY A 189 -25.54 1.74 -13.72
CA GLY A 189 -25.65 1.01 -12.47
C GLY A 189 -26.49 -0.27 -12.60
N ILE A 190 -26.53 -1.05 -11.51
CA ILE A 190 -27.37 -2.25 -11.40
C ILE A 190 -28.49 -1.96 -10.40
N ALA A 191 -29.73 -1.92 -10.88
CA ALA A 191 -30.91 -1.73 -10.05
C ALA A 191 -31.31 -3.01 -9.30
N SER A 192 -31.24 -4.17 -9.95
CA SER A 192 -31.53 -5.45 -9.29
C SER A 192 -31.00 -6.66 -10.08
N ILE A 193 -30.82 -7.78 -9.38
CA ILE A 193 -30.44 -9.08 -9.95
C ILE A 193 -31.42 -10.13 -9.42
N ARG A 194 -32.05 -10.91 -10.31
CA ARG A 194 -33.03 -11.95 -9.94
C ARG A 194 -32.92 -13.14 -10.89
N THR A 195 -33.31 -14.32 -10.41
CA THR A 195 -33.44 -15.53 -11.24
C THR A 195 -34.86 -16.06 -11.21
N GLU A 196 -35.34 -16.53 -12.36
CA GLU A 196 -36.62 -17.22 -12.50
C GLU A 196 -36.37 -18.63 -13.06
N PRO A 197 -36.71 -19.71 -12.32
CA PRO A 197 -37.27 -19.73 -10.97
C PRO A 197 -36.23 -19.36 -9.89
N SER A 198 -36.72 -18.88 -8.73
CA SER A 198 -35.88 -18.53 -7.57
C SER A 198 -35.24 -19.74 -6.87
N ARG A 199 -35.76 -20.94 -7.11
CA ARG A 199 -35.17 -22.22 -6.68
C ARG A 199 -34.84 -23.03 -7.92
N ILE A 200 -33.55 -23.27 -8.12
CA ILE A 200 -33.01 -23.88 -9.33
C ILE A 200 -32.61 -25.33 -9.01
N THR A 201 -33.09 -26.28 -9.81
CA THR A 201 -32.62 -27.66 -9.77
C THR A 201 -31.70 -27.91 -10.97
N ALA A 202 -30.73 -28.81 -10.83
CA ALA A 202 -29.92 -29.24 -11.97
C ALA A 202 -30.83 -29.82 -13.07
N GLY A 203 -30.70 -29.27 -14.28
CA GLY A 203 -31.50 -29.56 -15.47
C GLY A 203 -32.48 -28.45 -15.86
N ASP A 204 -32.84 -27.57 -14.91
CA ASP A 204 -33.86 -26.54 -15.15
C ASP A 204 -33.31 -25.39 -16.02
N PRO A 205 -34.14 -24.83 -16.94
CA PRO A 205 -33.84 -23.53 -17.53
C PRO A 205 -33.98 -22.43 -16.48
N VAL A 206 -33.08 -21.45 -16.52
CA VAL A 206 -33.00 -20.34 -15.57
C VAL A 206 -32.83 -19.04 -16.32
N ASP A 207 -33.76 -18.10 -16.13
CA ASP A 207 -33.59 -16.74 -16.62
C ASP A 207 -32.96 -15.87 -15.53
N LEU A 208 -31.70 -15.48 -15.71
CA LEU A 208 -31.02 -14.47 -14.91
C LEU A 208 -31.37 -13.09 -15.47
N THR A 209 -32.14 -12.30 -14.73
CA THR A 209 -32.50 -10.93 -15.10
C THR A 209 -31.71 -9.94 -14.26
N ILE A 210 -30.87 -9.13 -14.92
CA ILE A 210 -30.12 -8.03 -14.32
C ILE A 210 -30.74 -6.72 -14.84
N ARG A 211 -31.38 -5.93 -13.97
CA ARG A 211 -31.90 -4.61 -14.35
C ARG A 211 -30.77 -3.60 -14.28
N LEU A 212 -30.46 -2.96 -15.40
CA LEU A 212 -29.46 -1.91 -15.52
C LEU A 212 -30.15 -0.55 -15.49
N GLU A 213 -29.67 0.37 -14.66
CA GLU A 213 -30.22 1.71 -14.50
C GLU A 213 -29.20 2.74 -14.99
N ASN A 214 -29.66 3.80 -15.64
CA ASN A 214 -28.81 4.93 -15.99
C ASN A 214 -28.98 6.04 -14.96
N THR A 215 -27.98 6.21 -14.09
CA THR A 215 -27.95 7.29 -13.08
C THR A 215 -27.27 8.55 -13.59
N GLY A 216 -26.83 8.57 -14.85
CA GLY A 216 -26.17 9.70 -15.48
C GLY A 216 -27.14 10.81 -15.90
N THR A 217 -26.61 11.76 -16.67
CA THR A 217 -27.32 12.95 -17.16
C THR A 217 -27.63 12.91 -18.66
N ALA A 218 -27.08 11.92 -19.40
CA ALA A 218 -27.37 11.66 -20.81
C ALA A 218 -27.90 10.25 -21.05
N ASP A 219 -28.51 10.04 -22.22
CA ASP A 219 -28.95 8.73 -22.69
C ASP A 219 -27.76 7.77 -22.83
N ALA A 220 -27.91 6.56 -22.27
CA ALA A 220 -26.99 5.47 -22.56
C ALA A 220 -27.47 4.78 -23.83
N GLU A 221 -26.80 4.97 -24.94
CA GLU A 221 -27.15 4.35 -26.22
C GLU A 221 -26.45 3.00 -26.42
N SER A 222 -27.08 2.14 -27.23
CA SER A 222 -26.52 0.85 -27.64
C SER A 222 -26.07 -0.05 -26.47
N VAL A 223 -26.78 0.03 -25.33
CA VAL A 223 -26.47 -0.69 -24.11
C VAL A 223 -26.49 -2.20 -24.35
N ARG A 224 -25.37 -2.82 -24.03
CA ARG A 224 -25.10 -4.26 -24.16
C ARG A 224 -24.51 -4.77 -22.87
N ALA A 225 -25.07 -5.85 -22.37
CA ALA A 225 -24.63 -6.51 -21.15
C ALA A 225 -24.12 -7.91 -21.49
N THR A 226 -22.91 -8.25 -21.05
CA THR A 226 -22.30 -9.55 -21.27
C THR A 226 -21.86 -10.15 -19.94
N VAL A 227 -22.23 -11.41 -19.71
CA VAL A 227 -21.85 -12.18 -18.53
C VAL A 227 -20.68 -13.07 -18.89
N GLU A 228 -19.49 -12.71 -18.40
CA GLU A 228 -18.24 -13.43 -18.61
C GLU A 228 -17.94 -14.35 -17.41
N GLY A 229 -17.21 -15.44 -17.64
CA GLY A 229 -16.75 -16.35 -16.57
C GLY A 229 -17.79 -17.36 -16.03
N LEU A 230 -19.08 -17.15 -16.32
CA LEU A 230 -20.13 -18.09 -15.92
C LEU A 230 -19.99 -19.42 -16.65
N SER A 231 -19.84 -20.56 -15.95
CA SER A 231 -19.66 -21.88 -16.59
C SER A 231 -20.96 -22.54 -17.07
N LEU A 232 -22.11 -21.91 -16.83
CA LEU A 232 -23.41 -22.40 -17.29
C LEU A 232 -23.59 -22.21 -18.81
N PRO A 233 -24.16 -23.20 -19.52
CA PRO A 233 -24.57 -23.05 -20.92
C PRO A 233 -25.81 -22.14 -21.04
N GLY A 234 -25.89 -21.35 -22.11
CA GLY A 234 -27.00 -20.43 -22.36
C GLY A 234 -26.61 -19.15 -23.07
N THR A 235 -27.53 -18.18 -23.13
CA THR A 235 -27.25 -16.84 -23.64
C THR A 235 -26.48 -16.02 -22.60
N LYS A 236 -25.33 -15.48 -23.01
CA LYS A 236 -24.45 -14.69 -22.12
C LYS A 236 -24.40 -13.22 -22.49
N GLU A 237 -25.27 -12.81 -23.41
CA GLU A 237 -25.29 -11.46 -23.95
C GLU A 237 -26.74 -11.00 -24.08
N ALA A 238 -27.01 -9.79 -23.62
CA ALA A 238 -28.31 -9.13 -23.71
C ALA A 238 -28.11 -7.72 -24.28
N PHE A 239 -28.94 -7.35 -25.25
CA PHE A 239 -28.94 -6.02 -25.86
C PHE A 239 -30.19 -5.26 -25.42
N LEU A 240 -30.00 -4.10 -24.80
CA LEU A 240 -31.05 -3.32 -24.14
C LEU A 240 -31.43 -2.06 -24.95
N GLY A 241 -30.63 -1.67 -25.95
CA GLY A 241 -30.91 -0.48 -26.76
C GLY A 241 -30.52 0.80 -26.02
N THR A 242 -31.45 1.75 -25.86
CA THR A 242 -31.20 3.03 -25.18
C THR A 242 -31.85 3.06 -23.80
N ILE A 243 -31.13 3.53 -22.79
CA ILE A 243 -31.65 3.74 -21.43
C ILE A 243 -31.49 5.22 -21.08
N GLU A 244 -32.62 5.92 -20.98
CA GLU A 244 -32.69 7.33 -20.61
C GLU A 244 -32.26 7.56 -19.14
N PRO A 245 -31.77 8.76 -18.77
CA PRO A 245 -31.49 9.15 -17.39
C PRO A 245 -32.66 8.85 -16.43
N GLY A 246 -32.37 8.16 -15.33
CA GLY A 246 -33.34 7.79 -14.30
C GLY A 246 -34.26 6.61 -14.66
N ASN A 247 -34.11 6.02 -15.85
CA ASN A 247 -34.82 4.81 -16.26
C ASN A 247 -33.91 3.57 -16.14
N ASP A 248 -34.54 2.40 -16.16
CA ASP A 248 -33.85 1.12 -16.12
C ASP A 248 -34.38 0.10 -17.15
N GLY A 249 -33.51 -0.83 -17.55
CA GLY A 249 -33.79 -1.85 -18.57
C GLY A 249 -33.38 -3.25 -18.12
N PRO A 250 -34.19 -4.30 -18.39
CA PRO A 250 -33.85 -5.67 -18.01
C PRO A 250 -32.91 -6.34 -19.02
N ALA A 251 -31.72 -6.74 -18.57
CA ALA A 251 -30.82 -7.66 -19.28
C ALA A 251 -31.18 -9.10 -18.89
N VAL A 252 -31.78 -9.87 -19.81
CA VAL A 252 -32.21 -11.25 -19.55
C VAL A 252 -31.23 -12.24 -20.18
N PHE A 253 -30.67 -13.12 -19.35
CA PHE A 253 -29.76 -14.19 -19.75
C PHE A 253 -30.44 -15.54 -19.48
N SER A 254 -30.74 -16.28 -20.55
CA SER A 254 -31.38 -17.60 -20.46
C SER A 254 -30.32 -18.68 -20.38
N LEU A 255 -30.19 -19.27 -19.20
CA LEU A 255 -29.16 -20.22 -18.80
C LEU A 255 -29.77 -21.59 -18.54
N GLN A 256 -28.92 -22.63 -18.49
CA GLN A 256 -29.33 -23.97 -18.10
C GLN A 256 -28.46 -24.46 -16.95
N ALA A 257 -29.10 -24.81 -15.84
CA ALA A 257 -28.39 -25.26 -14.64
C ALA A 257 -27.85 -26.68 -14.85
N SER A 258 -26.55 -26.84 -15.07
CA SER A 258 -25.95 -28.18 -15.31
C SER A 258 -25.46 -28.85 -14.02
N GLU A 259 -24.96 -28.05 -13.07
CA GLU A 259 -24.33 -28.54 -11.83
C GLU A 259 -24.75 -27.66 -10.65
N ALA A 260 -24.77 -28.25 -9.45
CA ALA A 260 -25.00 -27.50 -8.22
C ALA A 260 -23.68 -26.86 -7.75
N GLY A 261 -23.68 -25.54 -7.53
CA GLY A 261 -22.50 -24.82 -7.08
C GLY A 261 -22.70 -23.31 -7.04
N GLU A 262 -21.71 -22.60 -6.50
CA GLU A 262 -21.58 -21.16 -6.66
C GLU A 262 -20.80 -20.87 -7.94
N PHE A 263 -21.31 -19.95 -8.76
CA PHE A 263 -20.70 -19.59 -10.03
C PHE A 263 -20.34 -18.12 -10.04
N ASP A 264 -19.03 -17.84 -10.09
CA ASP A 264 -18.54 -16.48 -10.26
C ASP A 264 -18.75 -16.02 -11.70
N TYR A 265 -19.17 -14.77 -11.86
CA TYR A 265 -19.28 -14.13 -13.16
C TYR A 265 -18.92 -12.66 -13.06
N THR A 266 -18.44 -12.11 -14.19
CA THR A 266 -18.20 -10.69 -14.34
C THR A 266 -19.22 -10.12 -15.32
N LEU A 267 -19.91 -9.06 -14.91
CA LEU A 267 -20.79 -8.32 -15.79
C LEU A 267 -19.98 -7.22 -16.50
N THR A 268 -19.89 -7.33 -17.82
CA THR A 268 -19.36 -6.29 -18.70
C THR A 268 -20.53 -5.52 -19.32
N ILE A 269 -20.61 -4.22 -19.07
CA ILE A 269 -21.62 -3.33 -19.65
C ILE A 269 -20.93 -2.43 -20.67
N GLN A 270 -21.40 -2.45 -21.91
CA GLN A 270 -20.94 -1.57 -22.99
C GLN A 270 -22.09 -0.65 -23.38
N TYR A 271 -21.81 0.64 -23.52
CA TYR A 271 -22.77 1.66 -23.94
C TYR A 271 -22.03 2.81 -24.63
N ALA A 272 -22.77 3.66 -25.33
CA ALA A 272 -22.25 4.91 -25.86
C ALA A 272 -23.03 6.09 -25.28
N ASP A 273 -22.36 7.22 -25.13
CA ASP A 273 -22.98 8.51 -24.83
C ASP A 273 -22.35 9.61 -25.68
N ASP A 274 -22.65 10.87 -25.38
CA ASP A 274 -22.15 12.02 -26.13
C ASP A 274 -20.61 12.18 -26.09
N TYR A 275 -19.93 11.51 -25.16
CA TYR A 275 -18.46 11.47 -25.06
C TYR A 275 -17.83 10.26 -25.79
N GLY A 276 -18.63 9.32 -26.28
CA GLY A 276 -18.19 8.19 -27.09
C GLY A 276 -18.59 6.84 -26.51
N ALA A 277 -17.82 5.79 -26.84
CA ALA A 277 -18.10 4.43 -26.39
C ALA A 277 -17.42 4.12 -25.05
N HIS A 278 -18.18 3.60 -24.10
CA HIS A 278 -17.77 3.25 -22.75
C HIS A 278 -17.90 1.75 -22.50
N THR A 279 -16.99 1.21 -21.69
CA THR A 279 -17.06 -0.19 -21.21
C THR A 279 -16.79 -0.21 -19.72
N THR A 280 -17.81 -0.55 -18.93
CA THR A 280 -17.73 -0.68 -17.48
C THR A 280 -17.67 -2.15 -17.10
N ARG A 281 -16.67 -2.52 -16.31
CA ARG A 281 -16.55 -3.85 -15.70
C ARG A 281 -16.73 -3.71 -14.21
N GLN A 282 -17.77 -4.33 -13.64
CA GLN A 282 -18.02 -4.24 -12.19
C GLN A 282 -17.59 -5.53 -11.48
N ALA A 283 -16.44 -5.46 -10.80
CA ALA A 283 -16.06 -6.34 -9.69
C ALA A 283 -14.94 -5.65 -8.84
N LEU A 284 -15.00 -5.74 -7.51
CA LEU A 284 -14.00 -5.33 -6.47
C LEU A 284 -13.85 -3.87 -5.96
N GLN A 285 -14.11 -2.79 -6.71
CA GLN A 285 -13.69 -1.44 -6.28
C GLN A 285 -14.41 -0.90 -5.01
N VAL A 286 -15.69 -1.22 -4.82
CA VAL A 286 -16.49 -0.70 -3.70
C VAL A 286 -16.02 -1.24 -2.34
N VAL A 287 -15.59 -2.51 -2.29
CA VAL A 287 -15.11 -3.17 -1.07
C VAL A 287 -13.85 -2.49 -0.53
N VAL A 288 -12.88 -2.24 -1.42
CA VAL A 288 -11.60 -1.59 -1.05
C VAL A 288 -11.84 -0.14 -0.63
N PHE A 289 -12.69 0.58 -1.34
CA PHE A 289 -13.04 1.96 -1.00
C PHE A 289 -13.66 2.09 0.39
N LEU A 290 -14.64 1.23 0.72
CA LEU A 290 -15.29 1.24 2.03
C LEU A 290 -14.32 0.87 3.15
N ALA A 291 -13.46 -0.13 2.95
CA ALA A 291 -12.46 -0.55 3.94
C ALA A 291 -11.47 0.58 4.25
N TRP A 292 -10.94 1.21 3.21
CA TRP A 292 -10.01 2.34 3.34
C TRP A 292 -10.64 3.53 4.05
N LYS A 293 -11.86 3.92 3.66
CA LYS A 293 -12.58 5.05 4.26
C LYS A 293 -12.97 4.77 5.72
N SER A 294 -13.28 3.52 6.07
CA SER A 294 -13.53 3.06 7.45
C SER A 294 -12.31 3.20 8.35
N ILE A 295 -11.12 2.92 7.82
CA ILE A 295 -9.83 3.08 8.52
C ILE A 295 -9.53 4.56 8.76
N GLN A 296 -9.62 5.40 7.72
CA GLN A 296 -9.31 6.83 7.81
C GLN A 296 -10.22 7.59 8.78
N ARG A 297 -11.52 7.24 8.82
CA ARG A 297 -12.51 7.88 9.70
C ARG A 297 -12.54 7.31 11.13
N GLY A 298 -11.74 6.29 11.42
CA GLY A 298 -11.65 5.68 12.75
C GLY A 298 -10.85 6.50 13.76
N SER A 299 -11.03 6.20 15.05
CA SER A 299 -10.14 6.72 16.11
C SER A 299 -8.72 6.21 15.91
N ARG A 300 -7.76 7.14 15.77
CA ARG A 300 -6.33 6.82 15.63
C ARG A 300 -5.80 6.03 16.83
N GLY A 301 -6.28 6.32 18.04
CA GLY A 301 -5.87 5.62 19.26
C GLY A 301 -6.35 4.17 19.29
N THR A 302 -7.60 3.91 18.90
CA THR A 302 -8.14 2.55 18.81
C THR A 302 -7.42 1.73 17.75
N LEU A 303 -7.15 2.33 16.58
CA LEU A 303 -6.39 1.68 15.51
C LEU A 303 -4.97 1.33 15.95
N ALA A 304 -4.25 2.28 16.58
CA ALA A 304 -2.90 2.03 17.10
C ALA A 304 -2.91 0.92 18.17
N LEU A 305 -3.88 0.93 19.07
CA LEU A 305 -4.06 -0.12 20.08
C LEU A 305 -4.32 -1.48 19.45
N THR A 306 -5.21 -1.59 18.45
CA THR A 306 -5.47 -2.85 17.75
C THR A 306 -4.23 -3.36 17.03
N ILE A 307 -3.49 -2.49 16.33
CA ILE A 307 -2.22 -2.86 15.69
C ILE A 307 -1.21 -3.36 16.72
N MET A 308 -1.07 -2.66 17.85
CA MET A 308 -0.17 -3.06 18.94
C MET A 308 -0.57 -4.42 19.54
N ILE A 309 -1.86 -4.67 19.77
CA ILE A 309 -2.33 -5.96 20.28
C ILE A 309 -2.01 -7.08 19.28
N ILE A 310 -2.28 -6.88 17.99
CA ILE A 310 -1.96 -7.87 16.96
C ILE A 310 -0.44 -8.11 16.87
N ALA A 311 0.36 -7.05 16.98
CA ALA A 311 1.82 -7.16 17.00
C ALA A 311 2.30 -8.00 18.20
N LEU A 312 1.75 -7.77 19.40
CA LEU A 312 2.07 -8.56 20.60
C LEU A 312 1.62 -10.02 20.48
N ILE A 313 0.48 -10.28 19.85
CA ILE A 313 0.04 -11.64 19.54
C ILE A 313 1.03 -12.32 18.60
N PHE A 314 1.46 -11.63 17.55
CA PHE A 314 2.46 -12.16 16.62
C PHE A 314 3.79 -12.45 17.33
N VAL A 315 4.26 -11.53 18.17
CA VAL A 315 5.45 -11.75 19.00
C VAL A 315 5.26 -12.99 19.87
N ASN A 316 4.13 -13.15 20.57
CA ASN A 316 3.89 -14.35 21.38
C ASN A 316 3.90 -15.64 20.55
N LEU A 317 3.29 -15.62 19.37
CA LEU A 317 3.19 -16.76 18.46
C LEU A 317 4.54 -17.25 17.93
N VAL A 318 5.54 -16.37 17.87
CA VAL A 318 6.89 -16.71 17.40
C VAL A 318 7.88 -16.89 18.55
N PHE A 319 7.83 -16.00 19.53
CA PHE A 319 8.81 -15.90 20.61
C PHE A 319 8.85 -17.16 21.47
N LEU A 320 7.70 -17.62 21.97
CA LEU A 320 7.68 -18.74 22.92
C LEU A 320 8.19 -20.05 22.27
N PRO A 321 7.75 -20.43 21.05
CA PRO A 321 8.35 -21.55 20.32
C PRO A 321 9.84 -21.36 20.01
N SER A 322 10.28 -20.14 19.74
CA SER A 322 11.69 -19.87 19.41
C SER A 322 12.63 -20.04 20.59
N ILE A 323 12.19 -19.76 21.82
CA ILE A 323 12.98 -20.04 23.02
C ILE A 323 13.15 -21.54 23.21
N ILE A 324 12.07 -22.31 23.07
CA ILE A 324 12.11 -23.78 23.22
C ILE A 324 13.00 -24.40 22.14
N SER A 325 12.87 -23.94 20.89
CA SER A 325 13.73 -24.37 19.80
C SER A 325 15.20 -23.98 20.05
N GLY A 326 15.42 -22.82 20.67
CA GLY A 326 16.73 -22.37 21.12
C GLY A 326 17.39 -23.29 22.15
N VAL A 327 16.61 -23.81 23.10
CA VAL A 327 17.09 -24.81 24.06
C VAL A 327 17.55 -26.07 23.33
N VAL A 328 16.72 -26.58 22.41
CA VAL A 328 17.05 -27.77 21.61
C VAL A 328 18.32 -27.55 20.77
N GLU A 329 18.44 -26.39 20.13
CA GLU A 329 19.60 -26.04 19.31
C GLU A 329 20.89 -25.92 20.15
N THR A 330 20.79 -25.31 21.33
CA THR A 330 21.92 -25.21 22.28
C THR A 330 22.38 -26.60 22.71
N PHE A 331 21.42 -27.48 23.03
CA PHE A 331 21.71 -28.85 23.43
C PHE A 331 22.34 -29.67 22.30
N ASN A 332 21.84 -29.53 21.07
CA ASN A 332 22.41 -30.17 19.88
C ASN A 332 23.84 -29.67 19.63
N THR A 333 24.05 -28.36 19.69
CA THR A 333 25.36 -27.74 19.52
C THR A 333 26.35 -28.26 20.55
N GLN A 334 25.96 -28.38 21.82
CA GLN A 334 26.84 -28.94 22.87
C GLN A 334 27.14 -30.42 22.69
N SER A 335 26.14 -31.19 22.25
CA SER A 335 26.34 -32.62 21.96
C SER A 335 27.35 -32.79 20.82
N ILE A 336 27.26 -31.95 19.79
CA ILE A 336 28.17 -31.97 18.64
C ILE A 336 29.56 -31.41 19.00
N ASP A 337 29.64 -30.24 19.62
CA ASP A 337 30.90 -29.52 19.82
C ASP A 337 31.74 -30.06 20.98
N PHE A 338 31.16 -30.79 21.93
CA PHE A 338 31.89 -31.30 23.12
C PHE A 338 31.81 -32.81 23.29
N ASN A 339 30.65 -33.45 23.05
CA ASN A 339 30.46 -34.86 23.39
C ASN A 339 30.88 -35.81 22.26
N PHE A 340 30.30 -35.63 21.06
CA PHE A 340 30.22 -36.69 20.04
C PHE A 340 30.66 -36.31 18.62
N GLY A 341 30.77 -35.03 18.27
CA GLY A 341 30.80 -34.63 16.86
C GLY A 341 29.43 -34.81 16.19
N ASN A 342 29.38 -34.74 14.86
CA ASN A 342 28.13 -34.92 14.12
C ASN A 342 27.72 -36.40 14.05
N LEU A 343 28.72 -37.27 13.90
CA LEU A 343 28.56 -38.71 13.79
C LEU A 343 29.58 -39.40 14.67
N VAL A 344 29.22 -40.61 15.08
CA VAL A 344 30.00 -41.47 15.94
C VAL A 344 30.13 -42.82 15.28
N ILE A 345 31.34 -43.32 15.17
CA ILE A 345 31.61 -44.68 14.73
C ILE A 345 31.95 -45.51 15.95
N GLU A 346 31.19 -46.57 16.17
CA GLU A 346 31.32 -47.52 17.27
C GLU A 346 31.79 -48.89 16.76
N PRO A 347 32.38 -49.72 17.63
CA PRO A 347 32.74 -51.09 17.28
C PRO A 347 31.52 -51.87 16.76
N ARG A 348 31.79 -52.89 15.95
CA ARG A 348 30.73 -53.79 15.45
C ARG A 348 30.08 -54.52 16.62
N GLU A 349 28.80 -54.88 16.46
CA GLU A 349 28.10 -55.69 17.44
C GLU A 349 28.91 -56.92 17.84
N GLY A 350 29.08 -57.11 19.15
CA GLY A 350 29.87 -58.22 19.73
C GLY A 350 31.38 -57.95 19.86
N THR A 351 31.87 -56.77 19.47
CA THR A 351 33.28 -56.35 19.66
C THR A 351 33.38 -55.16 20.62
N GLN A 352 34.47 -55.09 21.40
CA GLN A 352 34.69 -54.01 22.38
C GLN A 352 35.47 -52.82 21.81
N TYR A 353 36.25 -53.03 20.75
CA TYR A 353 37.10 -52.02 20.14
C TYR A 353 37.04 -52.09 18.62
N ILE A 354 37.13 -50.92 17.98
CA ILE A 354 37.41 -50.78 16.55
C ILE A 354 38.87 -51.15 16.34
N SER A 355 39.12 -52.13 15.49
CA SER A 355 40.48 -52.54 15.08
C SER A 355 40.91 -51.75 13.83
N ASP A 356 42.21 -51.48 13.66
CA ASP A 356 42.72 -50.62 12.57
C ASP A 356 42.09 -49.22 12.61
N ALA A 357 42.05 -48.61 13.80
CA ALA A 357 41.41 -47.32 14.03
C ALA A 357 42.04 -46.22 13.15
N THR A 358 43.36 -46.19 13.04
CA THR A 358 44.09 -45.23 12.20
C THR A 358 43.80 -45.44 10.71
N GLY A 359 43.62 -46.68 10.25
CA GLY A 359 43.20 -46.99 8.89
C GLY A 359 41.77 -46.54 8.61
N LEU A 360 40.85 -46.76 9.55
CA LEU A 360 39.46 -46.35 9.44
C LEU A 360 39.31 -44.82 9.42
N GLN A 361 39.96 -44.08 10.32
CA GLN A 361 39.95 -42.60 10.33
C GLN A 361 40.35 -42.04 8.96
N ARG A 362 41.46 -42.51 8.39
CA ARG A 362 41.94 -42.06 7.06
C ARG A 362 40.98 -42.39 5.91
N ARG A 363 40.16 -43.44 6.03
CA ARG A 363 39.11 -43.73 5.04
C ARG A 363 37.95 -42.75 5.19
N VAL A 364 37.54 -42.47 6.43
CA VAL A 364 36.46 -41.55 6.76
C VAL A 364 36.83 -40.12 6.32
N GLU A 365 38.02 -39.63 6.64
CA GLU A 365 38.50 -38.29 6.27
C GLU A 365 38.56 -38.03 4.76
N ARG A 366 38.57 -39.07 3.92
CA ARG A 366 38.54 -38.94 2.46
C ARG A 366 37.14 -38.70 1.90
N ILE A 367 36.10 -38.87 2.72
CA ILE A 367 34.71 -38.67 2.32
C ILE A 367 34.45 -37.16 2.23
N PRO A 368 33.90 -36.65 1.11
CA PRO A 368 33.57 -35.24 0.98
C PRO A 368 32.64 -34.74 2.10
N GLY A 369 32.93 -33.55 2.63
CA GLY A 369 32.14 -32.94 3.69
C GLY A 369 32.50 -33.37 5.12
N ILE A 370 33.47 -34.27 5.30
CA ILE A 370 34.07 -34.58 6.62
C ILE A 370 35.25 -33.63 6.87
N THR A 371 35.21 -32.90 7.98
CA THR A 371 36.18 -31.87 8.33
C THR A 371 37.22 -32.32 9.35
N GLY A 372 36.91 -33.35 10.12
CA GLY A 372 37.80 -33.89 11.14
C GLY A 372 37.31 -35.21 11.71
N THR A 373 38.24 -36.01 12.23
CA THR A 373 37.93 -37.21 13.01
C THR A 373 38.77 -37.23 14.27
N SER A 374 38.25 -37.83 15.35
CA SER A 374 39.01 -38.02 16.59
C SER A 374 38.77 -39.43 17.13
N SER A 375 39.83 -40.23 17.16
CA SER A 375 39.83 -41.55 17.78
C SER A 375 40.01 -41.42 19.28
N ARG A 376 39.08 -42.00 20.05
CA ARG A 376 39.15 -42.04 21.51
C ARG A 376 39.14 -43.48 22.04
N ILE A 377 39.91 -43.68 23.10
CA ILE A 377 39.86 -44.88 23.94
C ILE A 377 39.19 -44.47 25.26
N ALA A 378 38.06 -45.07 25.59
CA ALA A 378 37.32 -44.75 26.80
C ALA A 378 37.52 -45.84 27.86
N ALA A 379 37.94 -45.44 29.06
CA ALA A 379 38.08 -46.33 30.21
C ALA A 379 37.41 -45.71 31.44
N GLY A 380 36.63 -46.50 32.18
CA GLY A 380 36.17 -46.09 33.51
C GLY A 380 37.35 -46.15 34.47
N ALA A 381 37.72 -45.04 35.09
CA ALA A 381 38.85 -44.95 36.00
C ALA A 381 38.41 -44.38 37.35
N THR A 382 39.12 -44.77 38.41
CA THR A 382 38.97 -44.12 39.72
C THR A 382 40.13 -43.17 39.94
N PHE A 383 39.81 -41.90 40.13
CA PHE A 383 40.75 -40.84 40.41
C PHE A 383 40.89 -40.68 41.93
N PHE A 384 42.11 -40.45 42.41
CA PHE A 384 42.42 -40.26 43.82
C PHE A 384 43.23 -38.98 44.03
N TYR A 385 42.80 -38.16 44.98
CA TYR A 385 43.48 -36.94 45.37
C TYR A 385 43.25 -36.65 46.85
N ARG A 386 44.33 -36.47 47.63
CA ARG A 386 44.29 -36.12 49.07
C ARG A 386 43.30 -36.96 49.91
N GLY A 387 43.22 -38.27 49.66
CA GLY A 387 42.33 -39.20 50.38
C GLY A 387 40.87 -39.20 49.93
N ARG A 388 40.53 -38.42 48.88
CA ARG A 388 39.24 -38.44 48.18
C ARG A 388 39.35 -39.25 46.91
N ASN A 389 38.24 -39.82 46.48
CA ASN A 389 38.16 -40.53 45.22
C ASN A 389 36.89 -40.22 44.43
N ALA A 390 37.02 -40.23 43.11
CA ALA A 390 35.90 -40.04 42.19
C ALA A 390 36.03 -41.06 41.05
N ALA A 391 34.96 -41.78 40.76
CA ALA A 391 34.92 -42.67 39.61
C ALA A 391 34.33 -41.92 38.41
N SER A 392 35.06 -41.87 37.30
CA SER A 392 34.60 -41.21 36.08
C SER A 392 35.27 -41.78 34.83
N THR A 393 34.93 -41.25 33.66
CA THR A 393 35.50 -41.67 32.38
C THR A 393 36.81 -40.95 32.11
N LEU A 394 37.84 -41.73 31.79
CA LEU A 394 39.12 -41.28 31.27
C LEU A 394 39.17 -41.56 29.77
N TYR A 395 39.45 -40.54 28.97
CA TYR A 395 39.61 -40.65 27.53
C TYR A 395 41.08 -40.56 27.14
N GLY A 396 41.57 -41.56 26.40
CA GLY A 396 42.80 -41.49 25.65
C GLY A 396 42.53 -40.90 24.27
N ILE A 397 43.12 -39.75 23.96
CA ILE A 397 42.84 -38.99 22.73
C ILE A 397 44.13 -38.66 21.97
N VAL A 398 44.02 -38.40 20.67
CA VAL A 398 45.09 -37.72 19.92
C VAL A 398 44.78 -36.22 19.96
N PRO A 399 45.55 -35.39 20.69
CA PRO A 399 45.17 -33.99 20.91
C PRO A 399 44.93 -33.15 19.65
N GLU A 400 45.70 -33.37 18.57
CA GLU A 400 45.50 -32.63 17.32
C GLU A 400 44.19 -33.01 16.61
N ASP A 401 43.89 -34.31 16.53
CA ASP A 401 42.65 -34.84 15.98
C ASP A 401 41.44 -34.35 16.79
N GLU A 402 41.57 -34.35 18.12
CA GLU A 402 40.54 -33.89 19.04
C GLU A 402 40.17 -32.41 18.81
N ARG A 403 41.18 -31.54 18.59
CA ARG A 403 40.96 -30.13 18.25
C ARG A 403 40.21 -29.91 16.93
N SER A 404 40.26 -30.88 16.02
CA SER A 404 39.53 -30.81 14.74
C SER A 404 38.04 -31.15 14.87
N VAL A 405 37.65 -31.82 15.97
CA VAL A 405 36.27 -32.30 16.18
C VAL A 405 35.57 -31.57 17.31
N THR A 406 36.24 -31.36 18.44
CA THR A 406 35.65 -30.74 19.63
C THR A 406 36.29 -29.42 19.98
N ARG A 407 35.54 -28.61 20.72
CA ARG A 407 35.93 -27.25 21.13
C ARG A 407 36.40 -27.18 22.58
N ILE A 408 36.68 -28.31 23.22
CA ILE A 408 37.09 -28.37 24.65
C ILE A 408 38.28 -27.44 24.93
N VAL A 409 39.23 -27.35 23.98
CA VAL A 409 40.42 -26.50 24.12
C VAL A 409 40.12 -24.99 24.20
N GLU A 410 38.98 -24.56 23.65
CA GLU A 410 38.54 -23.15 23.72
C GLU A 410 37.98 -22.79 25.10
N TYR A 411 37.68 -23.80 25.93
CA TYR A 411 37.02 -23.69 27.22
C TYR A 411 37.92 -24.11 28.39
N MET A 412 39.24 -23.95 28.22
CA MET A 412 40.21 -24.11 29.30
C MET A 412 40.05 -22.96 30.29
N THR A 413 39.79 -23.28 31.56
CA THR A 413 39.74 -22.29 32.65
C THR A 413 41.10 -22.05 33.26
N GLU A 414 41.93 -23.09 33.35
CA GLU A 414 43.28 -23.03 33.88
C GLU A 414 44.24 -23.93 33.09
N GLY A 415 45.50 -23.50 32.97
CA GLY A 415 46.56 -24.30 32.36
C GLY A 415 46.45 -24.44 30.85
N GLU A 416 46.99 -25.53 30.31
CA GLU A 416 47.05 -25.80 28.86
C GLU A 416 46.42 -27.14 28.50
N PHE A 417 45.84 -27.25 27.31
CA PHE A 417 45.38 -28.52 26.78
C PHE A 417 46.55 -29.44 26.40
N LEU A 418 46.27 -30.73 26.20
CA LEU A 418 47.27 -31.72 25.82
C LEU A 418 47.88 -31.43 24.44
N SER A 419 49.10 -31.93 24.25
CA SER A 419 49.90 -31.95 23.03
C SER A 419 50.36 -33.38 22.75
N ASN A 420 50.58 -33.73 21.48
CA ASN A 420 50.92 -35.11 21.07
C ASN A 420 52.17 -35.71 21.75
N GLY A 421 53.07 -34.85 22.25
CA GLY A 421 54.30 -35.26 22.94
C GLY A 421 54.19 -35.37 24.46
N ASP A 422 53.04 -35.00 25.05
CA ASP A 422 52.88 -35.03 26.50
C ASP A 422 52.80 -36.48 27.02
N THR A 423 53.54 -36.74 28.10
CA THR A 423 53.50 -37.97 28.90
C THR A 423 53.23 -37.61 30.36
N ASP A 424 52.65 -38.52 31.13
CA ASP A 424 52.32 -38.30 32.55
C ASP A 424 51.51 -37.00 32.83
N ALA A 425 50.77 -36.52 31.83
CA ALA A 425 49.95 -35.31 31.90
C ALA A 425 48.47 -35.62 31.70
N ILE A 426 47.62 -34.96 32.48
CA ILE A 426 46.16 -35.11 32.41
C ILE A 426 45.48 -33.74 32.34
N VAL A 427 44.40 -33.67 31.58
CA VAL A 427 43.49 -32.53 31.55
C VAL A 427 42.14 -32.99 32.10
N MET A 428 41.52 -32.22 33.00
CA MET A 428 40.32 -32.65 33.70
C MET A 428 39.20 -31.61 33.60
N GLY A 429 37.96 -32.07 33.58
CA GLY A 429 36.81 -31.18 33.65
C GLY A 429 36.59 -30.63 35.05
N THR A 430 36.00 -29.44 35.13
CA THR A 430 35.78 -28.71 36.39
C THR A 430 34.92 -29.49 37.39
N THR A 431 33.96 -30.31 36.91
CA THR A 431 33.07 -31.07 37.81
C THR A 431 33.85 -32.21 38.49
N LEU A 432 34.71 -32.91 37.75
CA LEU A 432 35.60 -33.93 38.31
C LEU A 432 36.66 -33.32 39.23
N ALA A 433 37.24 -32.19 38.82
CA ALA A 433 38.23 -31.46 39.59
C ALA A 433 37.65 -30.97 40.93
N GLY A 434 36.45 -30.40 40.86
CA GLY A 434 35.66 -29.91 41.98
C GLY A 434 36.18 -28.62 42.58
N THR A 435 35.25 -27.79 43.08
CA THR A 435 35.57 -26.68 43.96
C THR A 435 35.69 -27.17 45.40
N GLU A 436 36.65 -26.66 46.16
CA GLU A 436 36.80 -27.02 47.57
C GLU A 436 35.56 -26.58 48.37
N GLY A 437 34.93 -27.51 49.09
CA GLY A 437 33.76 -27.22 49.94
C GLY A 437 32.41 -27.19 49.23
N GLU A 438 32.36 -27.37 47.91
CA GLU A 438 31.12 -27.52 47.15
C GLU A 438 30.92 -28.98 46.75
N GLU A 439 29.73 -29.52 47.02
CA GLU A 439 29.32 -30.79 46.45
C GLU A 439 28.87 -30.56 45.01
N ALA A 440 29.40 -31.35 44.06
CA ALA A 440 29.08 -31.28 42.64
C ALA A 440 27.67 -31.83 42.33
N GLY A 441 26.63 -31.33 43.01
CA GLY A 441 25.24 -31.73 42.80
C GLY A 441 24.96 -33.23 42.99
N GLY A 442 25.76 -33.93 43.79
CA GLY A 442 25.66 -35.38 44.00
C GLY A 442 26.53 -36.24 43.07
N LEU A 443 27.36 -35.62 42.22
CA LEU A 443 28.33 -36.32 41.36
C LEU A 443 29.68 -36.54 42.06
N PRO A 444 30.42 -37.62 41.75
CA PRO A 444 31.76 -37.84 42.29
C PRO A 444 32.72 -36.73 41.87
N SER A 445 33.42 -36.12 42.83
CA SER A 445 34.34 -35.01 42.60
C SER A 445 35.55 -35.10 43.54
N LEU A 446 36.72 -34.65 43.07
CA LEU A 446 37.97 -34.65 43.83
C LEU A 446 38.10 -33.44 44.78
N GLN A 447 37.27 -32.42 44.57
CA GLN A 447 37.10 -31.22 45.40
C GLN A 447 38.43 -30.49 45.71
N GLY A 448 38.83 -29.58 44.82
CA GLY A 448 39.91 -28.62 45.03
C GLY A 448 41.24 -29.01 44.38
N ILE A 449 41.20 -29.69 43.23
CA ILE A 449 42.40 -29.97 42.45
C ILE A 449 42.72 -28.79 41.53
N GLY A 450 44.00 -28.38 41.49
CA GLY A 450 44.47 -27.28 40.65
C GLY A 450 45.47 -27.74 39.59
N VAL A 451 45.80 -26.83 38.67
CA VAL A 451 46.86 -27.08 37.68
C VAL A 451 48.22 -27.23 38.37
N GLY A 452 48.94 -28.29 38.01
CA GLY A 452 50.24 -28.66 38.57
C GLY A 452 50.18 -29.71 39.69
N ASP A 453 49.00 -30.00 40.22
CA ASP A 453 48.80 -31.09 41.19
C ASP A 453 49.02 -32.47 40.55
N SER A 454 49.24 -33.47 41.40
CA SER A 454 49.34 -34.88 40.97
C SER A 454 48.07 -35.63 41.37
N VAL A 455 47.47 -36.33 40.41
CA VAL A 455 46.31 -37.20 40.61
C VAL A 455 46.70 -38.65 40.33
N GLU A 456 46.31 -39.55 41.22
CA GLU A 456 46.47 -40.98 41.00
C GLU A 456 45.23 -41.54 40.30
N VAL A 457 45.44 -42.32 39.25
CA VAL A 457 44.39 -42.86 38.39
C VAL A 457 44.51 -44.38 38.39
N ALA A 458 43.50 -45.05 38.93
CA ALA A 458 43.39 -46.51 38.92
C ALA A 458 42.54 -46.96 37.72
N TYR A 459 43.15 -47.81 36.89
CA TYR A 459 42.56 -48.35 35.67
C TYR A 459 41.78 -49.66 35.94
N PRO A 460 40.86 -50.05 35.03
CA PRO A 460 40.12 -51.31 35.16
C PRO A 460 40.99 -52.57 35.24
N ASN A 461 42.19 -52.54 34.66
CA ASN A 461 43.15 -53.65 34.68
C ASN A 461 43.96 -53.73 36.00
N GLY A 462 43.71 -52.83 36.95
CA GLY A 462 44.39 -52.77 38.24
C GLY A 462 45.71 -51.99 38.23
N GLU A 463 46.16 -51.46 37.09
CA GLU A 463 47.28 -50.52 37.06
C GLU A 463 46.90 -49.19 37.70
N ILE A 464 47.84 -48.57 38.41
CA ILE A 464 47.70 -47.22 38.97
C ILE A 464 48.81 -46.37 38.37
N ARG A 465 48.44 -45.22 37.80
CA ARG A 465 49.38 -44.22 37.27
C ARG A 465 49.16 -42.88 37.93
N THR A 466 50.23 -42.12 38.10
CA THR A 466 50.15 -40.75 38.63
C THR A 466 50.34 -39.79 37.48
N TYR A 467 49.38 -38.89 37.29
CA TYR A 467 49.43 -37.85 36.27
C TYR A 467 49.53 -36.47 36.91
N ARG A 468 50.29 -35.59 36.30
CA ARG A 468 50.29 -34.16 36.63
C ARG A 468 49.15 -33.47 35.89
N VAL A 469 48.34 -32.70 36.60
CA VAL A 469 47.27 -31.89 36.02
C VAL A 469 47.90 -30.77 35.19
N LYS A 470 47.74 -30.85 33.87
CA LYS A 470 48.24 -29.86 32.93
C LYS A 470 47.25 -28.72 32.71
N GLY A 471 45.96 -29.02 32.81
CA GLY A 471 44.90 -28.03 32.63
C GLY A 471 43.55 -28.50 33.16
N ILE A 472 42.67 -27.53 33.41
CA ILE A 472 41.29 -27.73 33.81
C ILE A 472 40.40 -27.01 32.80
N TYR A 473 39.33 -27.67 32.36
CA TYR A 473 38.34 -27.08 31.45
C TYR A 473 36.96 -27.02 32.09
N GLU A 474 36.17 -26.05 31.65
CA GLU A 474 34.75 -25.94 31.99
C GLU A 474 33.99 -25.70 30.70
N THR A 475 33.44 -26.80 30.18
CA THR A 475 32.49 -26.69 29.07
C THR A 475 31.12 -26.30 29.61
N GLN A 476 30.15 -26.21 28.72
CA GLN A 476 28.75 -26.03 29.10
C GLN A 476 28.03 -27.36 29.26
N SER A 477 28.75 -28.49 29.17
CA SER A 477 28.18 -29.84 29.16
C SER A 477 28.60 -30.60 30.42
N PHE A 478 27.68 -30.76 31.37
CA PHE A 478 27.90 -31.50 32.61
C PHE A 478 28.50 -32.91 32.41
N SER A 479 28.12 -33.61 31.34
CA SER A 479 28.67 -34.93 30.99
C SER A 479 30.15 -34.89 30.61
N VAL A 480 30.62 -33.80 29.99
CA VAL A 480 32.01 -33.65 29.55
C VAL A 480 32.85 -33.12 30.70
N ASP A 481 32.30 -32.27 31.57
CA ASP A 481 33.01 -31.68 32.70
C ASP A 481 33.31 -32.67 33.83
N THR A 482 32.70 -33.86 33.80
CA THR A 482 33.04 -34.96 34.70
C THR A 482 34.17 -35.84 34.17
N ALA A 483 34.59 -35.70 32.91
CA ALA A 483 35.61 -36.54 32.31
C ALA A 483 37.04 -36.00 32.52
N ALA A 484 38.02 -36.83 32.18
CA ALA A 484 39.41 -36.43 32.04
C ALA A 484 40.02 -36.99 30.75
N PHE A 485 41.06 -36.32 30.25
CA PHE A 485 41.77 -36.64 29.03
C PHE A 485 43.26 -36.87 29.28
N ILE A 486 43.80 -37.91 28.67
CA ILE A 486 45.24 -38.20 28.53
C ILE A 486 45.55 -38.50 27.06
N THR A 487 46.82 -38.59 26.69
CA THR A 487 47.16 -38.97 25.31
C THR A 487 46.81 -40.43 25.04
N SER A 488 46.38 -40.73 23.81
CA SER A 488 46.01 -42.08 23.38
C SER A 488 47.18 -43.04 23.51
N ARG A 489 48.42 -42.56 23.30
CA ARG A 489 49.64 -43.32 23.52
C ARG A 489 49.77 -43.83 24.96
N GLU A 490 49.52 -42.97 25.95
CA GLU A 490 49.55 -43.35 27.37
C GLU A 490 48.46 -44.36 27.69
N MET A 491 47.22 -44.09 27.26
CA MET A 491 46.08 -44.99 27.47
C MET A 491 46.31 -46.38 26.85
N SER A 492 46.79 -46.43 25.59
CA SER A 492 47.11 -47.69 24.90
C SER A 492 48.25 -48.44 25.59
N GLY A 493 49.27 -47.73 26.09
CA GLY A 493 50.39 -48.32 26.83
C GLY A 493 49.94 -49.00 28.12
N VAL A 494 49.05 -48.36 28.89
CA VAL A 494 48.52 -48.90 30.15
C VAL A 494 47.56 -50.07 29.91
N LEU A 495 46.68 -49.97 28.90
CA LEU A 495 45.67 -51.00 28.62
C LEU A 495 46.16 -52.12 27.69
N GLY A 496 47.38 -52.02 27.16
CA GLY A 496 47.95 -53.00 26.23
C GLY A 496 47.25 -53.04 24.86
N LEU A 497 46.65 -51.92 24.43
CA LEU A 497 45.92 -51.80 23.17
C LEU A 497 46.87 -51.43 22.02
N GLN A 498 46.62 -51.94 20.82
CA GLN A 498 47.41 -51.62 19.62
C GLN A 498 46.50 -51.19 18.47
N ASP A 499 46.59 -49.92 18.06
CA ASP A 499 45.80 -49.31 16.97
C ASP A 499 44.29 -49.62 17.08
N GLN A 500 43.77 -49.45 18.30
CA GLN A 500 42.39 -49.72 18.66
C GLN A 500 41.73 -48.47 19.23
N ALA A 501 40.44 -48.30 18.94
CA ALA A 501 39.61 -47.22 19.47
C ALA A 501 38.33 -47.77 20.09
N SER A 502 37.87 -47.14 21.17
CA SER A 502 36.53 -47.41 21.71
C SER A 502 35.45 -46.72 20.89
N ILE A 503 35.78 -45.57 20.29
CA ILE A 503 34.87 -44.70 19.57
C ILE A 503 35.67 -43.78 18.65
N ILE A 504 35.16 -43.50 17.45
CA ILE A 504 35.72 -42.47 16.56
C ILE A 504 34.64 -41.41 16.36
N LEU A 505 34.95 -40.18 16.76
CA LEU A 505 34.10 -39.03 16.53
C LEU A 505 34.36 -38.47 15.13
N VAL A 506 33.31 -37.97 14.49
CA VAL A 506 33.38 -37.44 13.12
C VAL A 506 32.70 -36.07 13.08
N LYS A 507 33.43 -35.06 12.61
CA LYS A 507 32.92 -33.71 12.36
C LYS A 507 32.64 -33.52 10.87
N THR A 508 31.52 -32.89 10.56
CA THR A 508 31.10 -32.59 9.20
C THR A 508 31.04 -31.08 8.95
N GLU A 509 31.11 -30.67 7.69
CA GLU A 509 31.02 -29.25 7.28
C GLU A 509 29.66 -28.64 7.66
N VAL A 510 28.60 -29.44 7.57
CA VAL A 510 27.22 -29.01 7.84
C VAL A 510 26.69 -29.82 9.03
N ASN A 511 26.28 -29.12 10.08
CA ASN A 511 25.64 -29.74 11.25
C ASN A 511 24.21 -30.21 10.90
N GLY A 512 23.81 -31.36 11.43
CA GLY A 512 22.43 -31.87 11.31
C GLY A 512 22.06 -32.45 9.93
N ARG A 513 23.03 -32.70 9.06
CA ARG A 513 22.81 -33.38 7.77
C ARG A 513 22.85 -34.89 7.96
N GLU A 514 21.67 -35.48 8.17
CA GLU A 514 21.49 -36.92 8.42
C GLU A 514 22.00 -37.82 7.28
N GLU A 515 22.09 -37.30 6.05
CA GLU A 515 22.56 -38.07 4.89
C GLU A 515 24.03 -38.51 5.01
N TYR A 516 24.85 -37.82 5.82
CA TYR A 516 26.24 -38.22 6.02
C TYR A 516 26.36 -39.62 6.65
N LYS A 517 25.40 -40.06 7.47
CA LYS A 517 25.37 -41.44 7.97
C LYS A 517 25.27 -42.44 6.83
N THR A 518 24.32 -42.24 5.91
CA THR A 518 24.14 -43.11 4.75
C THR A 518 25.34 -43.04 3.80
N GLU A 519 25.92 -41.85 3.64
CA GLU A 519 27.11 -41.64 2.82
C GLU A 519 28.31 -42.42 3.38
N ILE A 520 28.64 -42.29 4.67
CA ILE A 520 29.72 -43.04 5.33
C ILE A 520 29.53 -44.56 5.15
N LEU A 521 28.31 -45.07 5.34
CA LEU A 521 28.01 -46.48 5.15
C LEU A 521 28.20 -46.93 3.68
N SER A 522 27.93 -46.06 2.71
CA SER A 522 28.10 -46.36 1.28
C SER A 522 29.57 -46.55 0.86
N TYR A 523 30.53 -46.01 1.62
CA TYR A 523 31.97 -46.23 1.41
C TYR A 523 32.46 -47.58 1.96
N GLY A 524 31.56 -48.47 2.41
CA GLY A 524 31.88 -49.82 2.84
C GLY A 524 32.41 -49.91 4.28
N ILE A 525 32.12 -48.91 5.11
CA ILE A 525 32.39 -48.94 6.55
C ILE A 525 31.44 -49.93 7.20
N GLN A 526 32.01 -50.92 7.90
CA GLN A 526 31.28 -52.06 8.47
C GLN A 526 31.01 -51.87 9.98
N GLU A 527 31.63 -50.86 10.58
CA GLU A 527 31.44 -50.41 11.95
C GLU A 527 30.06 -49.76 12.13
N GLU A 528 29.59 -49.67 13.38
CA GLU A 528 28.27 -49.10 13.64
C GLU A 528 28.37 -47.57 13.61
N VAL A 529 27.72 -46.95 12.61
CA VAL A 529 27.70 -45.48 12.46
C VAL A 529 26.39 -44.95 13.06
N ARG A 530 26.51 -44.11 14.08
CA ARG A 530 25.40 -43.45 14.77
C ARG A 530 25.49 -41.94 14.63
N THR A 531 24.34 -41.26 14.56
CA THR A 531 24.32 -39.81 14.70
C THR A 531 24.49 -39.40 16.15
N PHE A 532 24.85 -38.14 16.39
CA PHE A 532 24.97 -37.64 17.76
C PHE A 532 23.66 -37.80 18.55
N GLN A 533 22.50 -37.70 17.91
CA GLN A 533 21.18 -37.94 18.52
C GLN A 533 21.06 -39.41 18.96
N GLU A 534 21.25 -40.34 18.02
CA GLU A 534 21.20 -41.78 18.30
C GLU A 534 22.19 -42.21 19.39
N LYS A 535 23.39 -41.60 19.42
CA LYS A 535 24.42 -41.91 20.43
C LYS A 535 24.12 -41.32 21.79
N SER A 536 23.52 -40.12 21.85
CA SER A 536 23.15 -39.48 23.11
C SER A 536 22.18 -40.33 23.93
N GLY A 537 21.51 -41.30 23.29
CA GLY A 537 20.80 -42.38 23.92
C GLY A 537 19.44 -41.97 24.48
N GLY A 538 18.75 -42.95 25.08
CA GLY A 538 17.33 -42.85 25.42
C GLY A 538 16.93 -41.65 26.29
N PHE A 539 17.76 -41.21 27.25
CA PHE A 539 17.40 -40.09 28.14
C PHE A 539 17.46 -38.74 27.42
N VAL A 540 18.53 -38.49 26.65
CA VAL A 540 18.69 -37.25 25.89
C VAL A 540 17.68 -37.17 24.76
N ASP A 541 17.49 -38.26 24.02
CA ASP A 541 16.47 -38.33 22.98
C ASP A 541 15.06 -38.11 23.57
N GLN A 542 14.77 -38.68 24.75
CA GLN A 542 13.51 -38.41 25.48
C GLN A 542 13.40 -36.95 25.92
N ALA A 543 14.50 -36.31 26.33
CA ALA A 543 14.50 -34.90 26.71
C ALA A 543 14.21 -34.00 25.48
N ILE A 544 14.88 -34.22 24.36
CA ILE A 544 14.65 -33.49 23.10
C ILE A 544 13.20 -33.72 22.62
N GLN A 545 12.71 -34.96 22.65
CA GLN A 545 11.31 -35.26 22.32
C GLN A 545 10.34 -34.55 23.27
N SER A 546 10.63 -34.49 24.56
CA SER A 546 9.83 -33.74 25.54
C SER A 546 9.81 -32.26 25.22
N PHE A 547 10.95 -31.66 24.87
CA PHE A 547 11.00 -30.26 24.42
C PHE A 547 10.23 -30.04 23.12
N ASN A 548 10.26 -30.97 22.17
CA ASN A 548 9.46 -30.88 20.95
C ASN A 548 7.95 -30.95 21.25
N ILE A 549 7.52 -31.80 22.19
CA ILE A 549 6.13 -31.86 22.65
C ILE A 549 5.75 -30.56 23.35
N ILE A 550 6.60 -30.05 24.24
CA ILE A 550 6.39 -28.76 24.92
C ILE A 550 6.30 -27.64 23.89
N ASN A 551 7.12 -27.66 22.83
CA ASN A 551 7.07 -26.70 21.74
C ASN A 551 5.73 -26.76 20.98
N ALA A 552 5.24 -27.97 20.69
CA ALA A 552 3.94 -28.17 20.04
C ALA A 552 2.78 -27.67 20.92
N ILE A 553 2.80 -27.97 22.22
CA ILE A 553 1.79 -27.49 23.18
C ILE A 553 1.85 -25.96 23.30
N SER A 554 3.06 -25.40 23.43
CA SER A 554 3.29 -23.96 23.47
C SER A 554 2.71 -23.26 22.24
N THR A 555 3.00 -23.80 21.05
CA THR A 555 2.46 -23.28 19.78
C THR A 555 0.94 -23.32 19.75
N LEU A 556 0.34 -24.42 20.22
CA LEU A 556 -1.11 -24.56 20.31
C LEU A 556 -1.73 -23.56 21.29
N VAL A 557 -1.12 -23.36 22.47
CA VAL A 557 -1.58 -22.38 23.47
C VAL A 557 -1.48 -20.96 22.92
N SER A 558 -0.35 -20.60 22.30
CA SER A 558 -0.18 -19.30 21.65
C SER A 558 -1.21 -19.07 20.54
N LEU A 559 -1.55 -20.10 19.77
CA LEU A 559 -2.60 -20.03 18.76
C LEU A 559 -3.99 -19.82 19.38
N ILE A 560 -4.32 -20.51 20.46
CA ILE A 560 -5.60 -20.31 21.17
C ILE A 560 -5.69 -18.87 21.70
N ILE A 561 -4.62 -18.37 22.32
CA ILE A 561 -4.56 -16.97 22.80
C ILE A 561 -4.76 -16.01 21.63
N ALA A 562 -4.09 -16.24 20.50
CA ALA A 562 -4.27 -15.45 19.29
C ALA A 562 -5.74 -15.45 18.83
N ILE A 563 -6.37 -16.63 18.74
CA ILE A 563 -7.79 -16.77 18.34
C ILE A 563 -8.69 -15.94 19.26
N VAL A 564 -8.60 -16.15 20.57
CA VAL A 564 -9.49 -15.50 21.54
C VAL A 564 -9.29 -13.99 21.54
N VAL A 565 -8.04 -13.52 21.58
CA VAL A 565 -7.74 -12.09 21.69
C VAL A 565 -8.06 -11.37 20.38
N VAL A 566 -7.66 -11.90 19.22
CA VAL A 566 -8.02 -11.31 17.92
C VAL A 566 -9.54 -11.25 17.78
N PHE A 567 -10.24 -12.35 18.09
CA PHE A 567 -11.70 -12.38 18.03
C PHE A 567 -12.34 -11.30 18.90
N ILE A 568 -11.97 -11.20 20.19
CA ILE A 568 -12.56 -10.22 21.11
C ILE A 568 -12.29 -8.78 20.64
N VAL A 569 -11.06 -8.48 20.22
CA VAL A 569 -10.69 -7.13 19.81
C VAL A 569 -11.42 -6.71 18.53
N ILE A 570 -11.46 -7.59 17.53
CA ILE A 570 -12.17 -7.32 16.28
C ILE A 570 -13.69 -7.26 16.52
N PHE A 571 -14.22 -8.13 17.37
CA PHE A 571 -15.63 -8.12 17.77
C PHE A 571 -16.02 -6.78 18.38
N ILE A 572 -15.29 -6.31 19.40
CA ILE A 572 -15.56 -5.01 20.05
C ILE A 572 -15.48 -3.87 19.03
N ASN A 573 -14.48 -3.87 18.13
CA ASN A 573 -14.35 -2.84 17.10
C ASN A 573 -15.55 -2.84 16.14
N THR A 574 -16.00 -4.03 15.72
CA THR A 574 -17.14 -4.18 14.82
C THR A 574 -18.44 -3.76 15.49
N VAL A 575 -18.67 -4.16 16.74
CA VAL A 575 -19.85 -3.79 17.53
C VAL A 575 -19.92 -2.28 17.73
N ASN A 576 -18.80 -1.62 18.02
CA ASN A 576 -18.76 -0.16 18.14
C ASN A 576 -19.10 0.58 16.83
N ARG A 577 -19.04 -0.11 15.68
CA ARG A 577 -19.41 0.40 14.36
C ARG A 577 -20.77 -0.10 13.87
N ARG A 578 -21.55 -0.79 14.71
CA ARG A 578 -22.90 -1.31 14.41
C ARG A 578 -23.81 -0.27 13.75
N ARG A 579 -23.87 0.94 14.31
CA ARG A 579 -24.69 2.05 13.76
C ARG A 579 -24.25 2.44 12.34
N GLN A 580 -22.95 2.41 12.04
CA GLN A 580 -22.43 2.72 10.70
C GLN A 580 -22.83 1.66 9.69
N ILE A 581 -22.78 0.38 10.08
CA ILE A 581 -23.25 -0.76 9.26
C ILE A 581 -24.75 -0.61 8.95
N GLY A 582 -25.57 -0.24 9.94
CA GLY A 582 -26.99 0.03 9.76
C GLY A 582 -27.27 1.16 8.75
N ILE A 583 -26.46 2.22 8.73
CA ILE A 583 -26.57 3.31 7.75
C ILE A 583 -26.17 2.85 6.35
N LEU A 584 -25.08 2.09 6.20
CA LEU A 584 -24.66 1.55 4.89
C LEU A 584 -25.73 0.65 4.28
N LYS A 585 -26.38 -0.18 5.12
CA LYS A 585 -27.54 -0.99 4.71
C LYS A 585 -28.74 -0.14 4.31
N ALA A 586 -29.03 0.93 5.04
CA ALA A 586 -30.16 1.82 4.74
C ALA A 586 -30.01 2.57 3.40
N ILE A 587 -28.77 2.80 2.96
CA ILE A 587 -28.44 3.44 1.67
C ILE A 587 -28.45 2.40 0.52
N GLY A 588 -28.63 1.10 0.81
CA GLY A 588 -28.76 0.06 -0.21
C GLY A 588 -27.48 -0.71 -0.53
N ILE A 589 -26.40 -0.57 0.27
CA ILE A 589 -25.18 -1.36 0.06
C ILE A 589 -25.44 -2.81 0.44
N ASP A 590 -25.08 -3.72 -0.47
CA ASP A 590 -25.24 -5.15 -0.28
C ASP A 590 -24.49 -5.67 0.97
N GLN A 591 -25.10 -6.66 1.63
CA GLN A 591 -24.58 -7.22 2.88
C GLN A 591 -23.18 -7.82 2.69
N GLN A 592 -22.93 -8.48 1.56
CA GLN A 592 -21.67 -9.14 1.26
C GLN A 592 -20.55 -8.11 1.02
N ILE A 593 -20.88 -6.98 0.39
CA ILE A 593 -19.93 -5.86 0.22
C ILE A 593 -19.50 -5.32 1.58
N ILE A 594 -20.43 -5.17 2.52
CA ILE A 594 -20.13 -4.71 3.89
C ILE A 594 -19.23 -5.73 4.60
N ILE A 595 -19.57 -7.03 4.57
CA ILE A 595 -18.80 -8.07 5.24
C ILE A 595 -17.37 -8.13 4.68
N ASN A 596 -17.23 -8.17 3.35
CA ASN A 596 -15.93 -8.23 2.68
C ASN A 596 -15.10 -6.97 2.95
N SER A 597 -15.73 -5.79 3.06
CA SER A 597 -15.05 -4.54 3.43
C SER A 597 -14.46 -4.63 4.83
N TYR A 598 -15.16 -5.25 5.78
CA TYR A 598 -14.65 -5.42 7.14
C TYR A 598 -13.56 -6.48 7.21
N VAL A 599 -13.72 -7.61 6.51
CA VAL A 599 -12.65 -8.62 6.42
C VAL A 599 -11.38 -8.02 5.83
N LEU A 600 -11.49 -7.23 4.76
CA LEU A 600 -10.35 -6.54 4.15
C LEU A 600 -9.71 -5.52 5.11
N GLN A 601 -10.51 -4.79 5.87
CA GLN A 601 -10.01 -3.89 6.91
C GLN A 601 -9.21 -4.66 7.98
N VAL A 602 -9.73 -5.78 8.45
CA VAL A 602 -9.05 -6.63 9.45
C VAL A 602 -7.75 -7.17 8.87
N LEU A 603 -7.76 -7.67 7.63
CA LEU A 603 -6.56 -8.14 6.93
C LEU A 603 -5.48 -7.05 6.80
N PHE A 604 -5.87 -5.81 6.50
CA PHE A 604 -4.93 -4.69 6.46
C PHE A 604 -4.31 -4.42 7.83
N ILE A 605 -5.12 -4.35 8.88
CA ILE A 605 -4.64 -4.14 10.26
C ILE A 605 -3.73 -5.31 10.68
N THR A 606 -4.10 -6.55 10.33
CA THR A 606 -3.29 -7.74 10.58
C THR A 606 -1.95 -7.68 9.86
N THR A 607 -1.92 -7.20 8.61
CA THR A 607 -0.68 -7.03 7.85
C THR A 607 0.25 -6.05 8.55
N VAL A 608 -0.27 -4.87 8.94
CA VAL A 608 0.53 -3.86 9.64
C VAL A 608 0.96 -4.34 11.03
N GLY A 609 0.08 -5.02 11.76
CA GLY A 609 0.37 -5.63 13.06
C GLY A 609 1.44 -6.72 12.97
N ALA A 610 1.38 -7.60 11.96
CA ALA A 610 2.39 -8.62 11.71
C ALA A 610 3.74 -7.98 11.37
N LEU A 611 3.78 -6.96 10.52
CA LEU A 611 5.01 -6.23 10.22
C LEU A 611 5.61 -5.58 11.47
N ALA A 612 4.80 -4.90 12.29
CA ALA A 612 5.24 -4.36 13.57
C ALA A 612 5.73 -5.47 14.53
N GLY A 613 5.03 -6.60 14.56
CA GLY A 613 5.40 -7.77 15.35
C GLY A 613 6.73 -8.39 14.91
N ILE A 614 7.02 -8.45 13.61
CA ILE A 614 8.31 -8.92 13.08
C ILE A 614 9.43 -8.00 13.57
N VAL A 615 9.24 -6.67 13.50
CA VAL A 615 10.23 -5.70 13.97
C VAL A 615 10.45 -5.84 15.48
N LEU A 616 9.38 -5.95 16.27
CA LEU A 616 9.49 -6.16 17.71
C LEU A 616 10.19 -7.47 18.05
N ASN A 617 9.84 -8.56 17.36
CA ASN A 617 10.46 -9.86 17.58
C ASN A 617 11.95 -9.84 17.21
N ALA A 618 12.33 -9.19 16.11
CA ALA A 618 13.73 -8.99 15.75
C ALA A 618 14.49 -8.21 16.85
N GLY A 619 13.86 -7.19 17.44
CA GLY A 619 14.41 -6.46 18.59
C GLY A 619 14.60 -7.34 19.82
N VAL A 620 13.60 -8.16 20.16
CA VAL A 620 13.67 -9.11 21.28
C VAL A 620 14.76 -10.16 21.04
N THR A 621 14.83 -10.75 19.84
CA THR A 621 15.88 -11.70 19.46
C THR A 621 17.25 -11.07 19.57
N THR A 622 17.45 -9.87 19.00
CA THR A 622 18.75 -9.17 19.07
C THR A 622 19.17 -8.90 20.51
N TYR A 623 18.23 -8.46 21.36
CA TYR A 623 18.48 -8.24 22.78
C TYR A 623 18.90 -9.53 23.51
N LEU A 624 18.19 -10.63 23.28
CA LEU A 624 18.47 -11.91 23.92
C LEU A 624 19.68 -12.64 23.33
N THR A 625 20.10 -12.32 22.10
CA THR A 625 21.39 -12.77 21.58
C THR A 625 22.55 -12.07 22.29
N ALA A 626 22.39 -10.79 22.65
CA ALA A 626 23.38 -10.05 23.42
C ALA A 626 23.38 -10.41 24.92
N TYR A 627 22.20 -10.69 25.48
CA TYR A 627 21.99 -11.06 26.88
C TYR A 627 21.22 -12.38 26.96
N PRO A 628 21.91 -13.52 26.76
CA PRO A 628 21.24 -14.82 26.67
C PRO A 628 20.64 -15.26 28.00
N LEU A 629 19.63 -16.13 27.91
CA LEU A 629 19.01 -16.73 29.08
C LEU A 629 19.97 -17.79 29.65
N ALA A 630 20.26 -17.68 30.94
CA ALA A 630 21.04 -18.69 31.64
C ALA A 630 20.20 -19.97 31.78
N PHE A 631 20.61 -21.03 31.11
CA PHE A 631 19.96 -22.34 31.17
C PHE A 631 20.97 -23.39 31.67
N PRO A 632 20.52 -24.43 32.40
CA PRO A 632 21.37 -25.58 32.70
C PRO A 632 21.82 -26.22 31.39
N GLY A 633 23.12 -26.17 31.10
CA GLY A 633 23.64 -26.53 29.79
C GLY A 633 23.77 -25.34 28.84
N GLY A 634 24.29 -24.20 29.29
CA GLY A 634 24.71 -23.08 28.43
C GLY A 634 23.67 -21.99 28.12
N PRO A 635 24.10 -20.91 27.44
CA PRO A 635 23.27 -19.76 27.13
C PRO A 635 22.26 -20.09 26.03
N VAL A 636 20.97 -19.85 26.31
CA VAL A 636 19.88 -20.08 25.35
C VAL A 636 19.48 -18.78 24.68
N TYR A 637 19.40 -18.82 23.36
CA TYR A 637 18.95 -17.72 22.49
C TYR A 637 17.71 -18.13 21.68
N PRO A 638 16.82 -17.18 21.32
CA PRO A 638 15.68 -17.48 20.47
C PRO A 638 16.14 -18.01 19.09
N ALA A 639 15.82 -19.27 18.78
CA ALA A 639 16.05 -19.85 17.46
C ALA A 639 14.81 -19.63 16.60
N VAL A 640 14.88 -18.70 15.66
CA VAL A 640 13.76 -18.31 14.81
C VAL A 640 13.96 -18.84 13.40
N GLU A 641 13.21 -19.87 13.02
CA GLU A 641 13.19 -20.36 11.66
C GLU A 641 12.26 -19.51 10.77
N ALA A 642 12.69 -19.26 9.53
CA ALA A 642 11.83 -18.63 8.52
C ALA A 642 10.54 -19.43 8.28
N SER A 643 10.61 -20.76 8.36
CA SER A 643 9.46 -21.66 8.23
C SER A 643 8.42 -21.41 9.34
N ALA A 644 8.88 -21.20 10.58
CA ALA A 644 8.04 -20.92 11.73
C ALA A 644 7.37 -19.55 11.63
N ILE A 645 8.11 -18.52 11.19
CA ILE A 645 7.55 -17.18 10.91
C ILE A 645 6.43 -17.28 9.88
N LEU A 646 6.64 -17.98 8.76
CA LEU A 646 5.62 -18.12 7.72
C LEU A 646 4.37 -18.84 8.21
N ARG A 647 4.52 -19.92 8.99
CA ARG A 647 3.38 -20.60 9.63
C ARG A 647 2.63 -19.69 10.60
N SER A 648 3.35 -18.88 11.38
CA SER A 648 2.80 -17.90 12.31
C SER A 648 2.04 -16.76 11.61
N ILE A 649 2.57 -16.26 10.48
CA ILE A 649 1.86 -15.31 9.62
C ILE A 649 0.58 -15.97 9.08
N ALA A 650 0.68 -17.15 8.47
CA ALA A 650 -0.46 -17.84 7.87
C ALA A 650 -1.58 -18.11 8.89
N SER A 651 -1.24 -18.59 10.09
CA SER A 651 -2.21 -18.83 11.15
C SER A 651 -2.84 -17.53 11.66
N LEU A 652 -2.07 -16.47 11.87
CA LEU A 652 -2.60 -15.17 12.28
C LEU A 652 -3.57 -14.58 11.24
N PHE A 653 -3.26 -14.71 9.95
CA PHE A 653 -4.15 -14.30 8.86
C PHE A 653 -5.43 -15.16 8.83
N ALA A 654 -5.32 -16.48 8.95
CA ALA A 654 -6.48 -17.36 9.00
C ALA A 654 -7.43 -17.01 10.17
N VAL A 655 -6.86 -16.80 11.35
CA VAL A 655 -7.60 -16.35 12.54
C VAL A 655 -8.26 -14.99 12.31
N SER A 656 -7.55 -14.05 11.68
CA SER A 656 -8.04 -12.70 11.40
C SER A 656 -9.21 -12.70 10.42
N VAL A 657 -9.18 -13.55 9.39
CA VAL A 657 -10.31 -13.71 8.45
C VAL A 657 -11.55 -14.19 9.20
N VAL A 658 -11.43 -15.25 10.00
CA VAL A 658 -12.55 -15.81 10.78
C VAL A 658 -13.08 -14.77 11.77
N ALA A 659 -12.19 -14.09 12.49
CA ALA A 659 -12.52 -13.07 13.47
C ALA A 659 -13.16 -11.82 12.84
N GLY A 660 -12.79 -11.45 11.62
CA GLY A 660 -13.43 -10.36 10.87
C GLY A 660 -14.79 -10.75 10.30
N TYR A 661 -14.91 -11.98 9.79
CA TYR A 661 -16.11 -12.45 9.10
C TYR A 661 -17.28 -12.66 10.05
N ILE A 662 -17.10 -13.38 11.16
CA ILE A 662 -18.18 -13.76 12.09
C ILE A 662 -18.97 -12.54 12.63
N PRO A 663 -18.34 -11.53 13.26
CA PRO A 663 -19.07 -10.37 13.77
C PRO A 663 -19.68 -9.52 12.66
N ALA A 664 -18.96 -9.32 11.55
CA ALA A 664 -19.46 -8.53 10.43
C ALA A 664 -20.72 -9.18 9.83
N TRP A 665 -20.70 -10.49 9.61
CA TRP A 665 -21.86 -11.24 9.14
C TRP A 665 -23.04 -11.16 10.11
N ARG A 666 -22.78 -11.34 11.41
CA ARG A 666 -23.83 -11.28 12.44
C ARG A 666 -24.52 -9.91 12.46
N ILE A 667 -23.74 -8.83 12.47
CA ILE A 667 -24.28 -7.46 12.51
C ILE A 667 -24.94 -7.09 11.19
N ALA A 668 -24.37 -7.49 10.06
CA ALA A 668 -24.93 -7.17 8.76
C ALA A 668 -26.27 -7.91 8.49
N ARG A 669 -26.62 -8.97 9.24
CA ARG A 669 -27.95 -9.60 9.22
C ARG A 669 -28.99 -8.94 10.12
N GLU A 670 -28.60 -8.02 11.00
CA GLU A 670 -29.55 -7.39 11.92
C GLU A 670 -30.47 -6.40 11.20
N ASP A 671 -31.70 -6.25 11.71
CA ASP A 671 -32.67 -5.29 11.19
C ASP A 671 -32.12 -3.86 11.23
N ILE A 672 -32.42 -3.09 10.18
CA ILE A 672 -31.91 -1.71 10.01
C ILE A 672 -32.33 -0.83 11.19
N LEU A 673 -33.59 -0.98 11.65
CA LEU A 673 -34.15 -0.21 12.77
C LEU A 673 -33.50 -0.53 14.12
N SER A 674 -33.09 -1.78 14.34
CA SER A 674 -32.39 -2.17 15.57
C SER A 674 -30.92 -1.75 15.53
N ALA A 675 -30.26 -1.87 14.37
CA ALA A 675 -28.88 -1.44 14.19
C ALA A 675 -28.68 0.09 14.34
N ILE A 676 -29.67 0.90 13.95
CA ILE A 676 -29.60 2.37 14.07
C ILE A 676 -29.90 2.86 15.50
N ARG A 677 -30.74 2.13 16.25
CA ARG A 677 -31.15 2.52 17.62
C ARG A 677 -30.12 2.20 18.71
N GLY A 678 -29.13 1.36 18.41
CA GLY A 678 -28.05 1.01 19.34
C GLY A 678 -28.12 -0.45 19.77
#